data_AF-E0E4U2-F1
#
_entry.id   AF-E0E4U2-F1
#
_cell.length_a   1.000
_cell.length_b   1.000
_cell.length_c   1.000
_cell.angle_alpha   90.00
_cell.angle_beta   90.00
_cell.angle_gamma   90.00
#
_symmetry.space_group_name_H-M   'P 1'
#
loop_
_entity.id
_entity.type
_entity.pdbx_description
1 polymer ?
#
loop_
_entity_poly.entity_id
_entity_poly.type
_entity_poly.pdbx_seq_one_letter_code
_entity_poly.pdbx_strand_id
1 'polypeptide(L)'
;MRMIGFREKIVSRLINTDDIPFSMTLTSYKANNYSINGKNYKLLLVVDGEIEFLYNSSEKKLIKNQFVILNPNKIFGINKLTQNNLILEIDLDYDFVLKSSYNPISFLVNLDGTENEKENEKIVYLVKKLFYYYTTDLGVSAQKCILVLTDMVDILYAYFLGESNEQNQINNLISTKLIEIMEKIFQNRDFDYKLGEIADELNLKASNISKLFKPIFGYGFSECHRMARINKSIELVYSTEYSILEIANIVGFLNSKSLNKNFKEYVGVPPNRYRRQIQELDDNFKYNSISSILESESISEIYKYYENTDIFSKKPVNVEYTNTFDVNVNSEPLIYESVVDKIIDISIFEDNWMEYMSEISTNLRYKNMKINLFFDDSGMYLIKDINKKEHLDPYRRERITHWVESLGIYCRIGIEIPKECVDGIYLYKYENQDVENAYSRLEEFFEHLKLLIPSSDLKNWSFELDMPWVWMISRNHKNYRKYKSIYRCIYKLVARNFQESEIGVYLGDIDVVKSKHYLSNIEDIIIDEFKPNFFSFDILDERLFNKNITAANTRIKNLEYIKKVMEFIEELEKKYSFKSEKYVSRMLIYYEWNSIPKIYWESICALNLINRFLVAQKEQILIASIYYYDERYKDKKTLYDNLDKYIQKKSLSNPIGTKNTTYYLSEILSSMYRKCIYSGDGLIATYIDENKYNFLIYQDLEMCKDYVVAKDKIKKEIFLNKKYKINIKGLNGKYRIVTKILHSRENTFLYEWKKMGAPEHIGKDDKEYLQMKTIPERHVEIVQIYGDFEKSIELDIFEIAHIEINKIL
;
A
#
# COMPACT_ATOMS: atom_id res chain seq x y z
N MET A 1 17.54 -15.27 22.97
CA MET A 1 17.08 -16.26 23.95
C MET A 1 16.21 -17.27 23.19
N ARG A 2 16.69 -18.52 23.00
CA ARG A 2 16.12 -19.52 22.09
C ARG A 2 14.81 -20.09 22.66
N MET A 3 13.67 -19.85 22.01
CA MET A 3 12.43 -20.61 22.28
C MET A 3 12.59 -22.01 21.72
N ILE A 4 12.72 -22.98 22.63
CA ILE A 4 12.73 -24.41 22.36
C ILE A 4 11.30 -24.78 21.92
N GLY A 5 11.09 -24.87 20.60
CA GLY A 5 9.87 -25.43 20.03
C GLY A 5 9.66 -26.85 20.54
N PHE A 6 8.46 -27.12 21.02
CA PHE A 6 8.07 -28.38 21.62
C PHE A 6 8.35 -29.57 20.70
N ARG A 7 8.95 -30.62 21.26
CA ARG A 7 9.35 -31.89 20.61
C ARG A 7 8.18 -32.79 20.17
N GLU A 8 6.99 -32.24 19.92
CA GLU A 8 5.78 -32.97 19.47
C GLU A 8 5.28 -32.55 18.08
N LYS A 9 5.77 -31.42 17.56
CA LYS A 9 5.42 -30.84 16.25
C LYS A 9 6.70 -30.53 15.48
N ILE A 10 6.98 -31.22 14.38
CA ILE A 10 8.06 -30.81 13.47
C ILE A 10 7.43 -29.85 12.46
N VAL A 11 7.84 -28.58 12.56
CA VAL A 11 7.31 -27.46 11.79
C VAL A 11 8.38 -26.94 10.86
N SER A 12 8.17 -27.03 9.55
CA SER A 12 8.85 -26.14 8.62
C SER A 12 8.01 -24.86 8.51
N ARG A 13 8.39 -23.81 9.24
CA ARG A 13 7.91 -22.46 8.88
C ARG A 13 8.58 -22.11 7.56
N LEU A 14 7.81 -22.13 6.49
CA LEU A 14 8.26 -21.60 5.21
C LEU A 14 8.39 -20.08 5.39
N ILE A 15 9.53 -19.52 4.98
CA ILE A 15 9.95 -18.16 5.32
C ILE A 15 8.95 -17.16 4.72
N ASN A 16 8.44 -16.27 5.59
CA ASN A 16 7.35 -15.33 5.30
C ASN A 16 7.88 -14.04 4.68
N THR A 17 7.15 -13.51 3.69
CA THR A 17 7.10 -12.07 3.37
C THR A 17 5.70 -11.59 3.74
N ASP A 18 5.59 -10.59 4.62
CA ASP A 18 4.36 -10.18 5.34
C ASP A 18 3.19 -9.59 4.48
N ASP A 19 3.12 -9.90 3.18
CA ASP A 19 2.08 -9.38 2.27
C ASP A 19 1.14 -10.48 1.69
N ILE A 20 1.19 -11.72 2.19
CA ILE A 20 0.28 -12.80 1.75
C ILE A 20 -0.74 -13.10 2.86
N PRO A 21 -2.06 -13.14 2.58
CA PRO A 21 -3.11 -13.28 3.60
C PRO A 21 -3.29 -14.73 4.12
N PHE A 22 -2.20 -15.49 4.19
CA PHE A 22 -2.17 -16.80 4.85
C PHE A 22 -0.74 -17.19 5.21
N SER A 23 -0.60 -18.18 6.09
CA SER A 23 0.66 -18.88 6.30
C SER A 23 0.47 -20.39 6.15
N MET A 24 1.52 -21.10 5.72
CA MET A 24 1.50 -22.56 5.64
C MET A 24 2.57 -23.19 6.51
N THR A 25 2.21 -24.33 7.08
CA THR A 25 3.11 -25.16 7.87
C THR A 25 2.91 -26.63 7.51
N LEU A 26 4.01 -27.34 7.24
CA LEU A 26 3.99 -28.80 7.27
C LEU A 26 4.21 -29.29 8.69
N THR A 27 3.34 -30.19 9.12
CA THR A 27 3.30 -30.71 10.48
C THR A 27 3.21 -32.23 10.48
N SER A 28 3.93 -32.85 11.40
CA SER A 28 3.70 -34.24 11.83
C SER A 28 3.62 -34.29 13.36
N TYR A 29 2.67 -35.08 13.87
CA TYR A 29 2.36 -35.17 15.31
C TYR A 29 2.91 -36.47 15.91
N LYS A 30 3.80 -36.36 16.91
CA LYS A 30 4.34 -37.55 17.60
C LYS A 30 3.40 -38.12 18.68
N ALA A 31 2.51 -37.29 19.18
CA ALA A 31 1.62 -37.54 20.30
C ALA A 31 0.24 -36.91 20.03
N ASN A 32 -0.78 -37.35 20.76
CA ASN A 32 -2.10 -36.72 20.71
C ASN A 32 -2.01 -35.28 21.21
N ASN A 33 -2.64 -34.34 20.50
CA ASN A 33 -2.54 -32.91 20.81
C ASN A 33 -3.90 -32.23 20.72
N TYR A 34 -4.27 -31.48 21.76
CA TYR A 34 -5.41 -30.56 21.75
C TYR A 34 -4.93 -29.12 21.67
N SER A 35 -5.43 -28.38 20.68
CA SER A 35 -5.02 -26.99 20.44
C SER A 35 -6.23 -26.08 20.26
N ILE A 36 -6.07 -24.82 20.64
CA ILE A 36 -7.00 -23.75 20.29
C ILE A 36 -6.58 -23.17 18.93
N ASN A 37 -7.51 -23.13 17.98
CA ASN A 37 -7.29 -22.40 16.74
C ASN A 37 -7.23 -20.90 17.03
N GLY A 38 -6.34 -20.18 16.36
CA GLY A 38 -6.19 -18.73 16.55
C GLY A 38 -7.34 -17.93 15.93
N LYS A 39 -7.09 -16.63 15.73
CA LYS A 39 -8.07 -15.68 15.15
C LYS A 39 -8.35 -15.92 13.65
N ASN A 40 -7.56 -16.77 13.00
CA ASN A 40 -7.62 -17.09 11.58
C ASN A 40 -8.45 -18.36 11.31
N TYR A 41 -8.95 -18.51 10.08
CA TYR A 41 -9.50 -19.80 9.66
C TYR A 41 -8.36 -20.79 9.44
N LYS A 42 -8.56 -22.05 9.80
CA LYS A 42 -7.54 -23.10 9.67
C LYS A 42 -8.00 -24.20 8.74
N LEU A 43 -7.22 -24.49 7.71
CA LEU A 43 -7.42 -25.64 6.83
C LEU A 43 -6.32 -26.67 7.11
N LEU A 44 -6.72 -27.92 7.38
CA LEU A 44 -5.82 -29.04 7.64
C LEU A 44 -6.00 -30.07 6.53
N LEU A 45 -4.98 -30.27 5.69
CA LEU A 45 -4.98 -31.30 4.64
C LEU A 45 -4.02 -32.44 5.03
N VAL A 46 -4.50 -33.69 5.01
CA VAL A 46 -3.61 -34.86 5.17
C VAL A 46 -2.88 -35.12 3.85
N VAL A 47 -1.55 -34.98 3.87
CA VAL A 47 -0.68 -35.13 2.70
C VAL A 47 -0.05 -36.53 2.64
N ASP A 48 0.24 -37.15 3.79
CA ASP A 48 0.64 -38.55 3.88
C ASP A 48 0.07 -39.24 5.13
N GLY A 49 -0.36 -40.49 4.96
CA GLY A 49 -0.89 -41.34 6.01
C GLY A 49 -2.29 -40.96 6.51
N GLU A 50 -2.51 -41.10 7.83
CA GLU A 50 -3.83 -40.94 8.44
C GLU A 50 -3.78 -40.40 9.88
N ILE A 51 -4.80 -39.62 10.22
CA ILE A 51 -4.99 -39.02 11.54
C ILE A 51 -6.44 -39.18 12.01
N GLU A 52 -6.64 -39.02 13.31
CA GLU A 52 -7.97 -38.87 13.88
C GLU A 52 -8.15 -37.43 14.35
N PHE A 53 -9.17 -36.78 13.82
CA PHE A 53 -9.51 -35.39 14.10
C PHE A 53 -10.68 -35.34 15.07
N LEU A 54 -10.53 -34.56 16.15
CA LEU A 54 -11.51 -34.44 17.22
C LEU A 54 -12.09 -33.02 17.24
N TYR A 55 -13.42 -32.90 17.12
CA TYR A 55 -14.11 -31.61 17.19
C TYR A 55 -15.56 -31.77 17.66
N ASN A 56 -16.01 -30.93 18.58
CA ASN A 56 -17.37 -30.95 19.18
C ASN A 56 -17.83 -32.33 19.69
N SER A 57 -16.93 -33.12 20.27
CA SER A 57 -17.17 -34.51 20.75
C SER A 57 -17.38 -35.53 19.64
N SER A 58 -17.22 -35.14 18.38
CA SER A 58 -17.15 -36.03 17.24
C SER A 58 -15.70 -36.38 16.94
N GLU A 59 -15.47 -37.64 16.56
CA GLU A 59 -14.17 -38.16 16.16
C GLU A 59 -14.26 -38.55 14.68
N LYS A 60 -13.30 -38.11 13.87
CA LYS A 60 -13.26 -38.43 12.44
C LYS A 60 -11.87 -38.92 12.03
N LYS A 61 -11.81 -40.09 11.41
CA LYS A 61 -10.61 -40.54 10.71
C LYS A 61 -10.44 -39.79 9.39
N LEU A 62 -9.29 -39.14 9.20
CA LEU A 62 -8.88 -38.48 7.97
C LEU A 62 -7.70 -39.23 7.34
N ILE A 63 -7.80 -39.49 6.04
CA ILE A 63 -6.75 -40.14 5.23
C ILE A 63 -6.16 -39.17 4.19
N LYS A 64 -5.07 -39.57 3.50
CA LYS A 64 -4.43 -38.79 2.42
C LYS A 64 -5.47 -38.16 1.48
N ASN A 65 -5.28 -36.87 1.18
CA ASN A 65 -6.15 -36.00 0.38
C ASN A 65 -7.50 -35.62 1.00
N GLN A 66 -7.74 -35.91 2.28
CA GLN A 66 -8.90 -35.36 2.99
C GLN A 66 -8.49 -34.13 3.81
N PHE A 67 -9.41 -33.15 3.88
CA PHE A 67 -9.18 -31.93 4.65
C PHE A 67 -10.34 -31.61 5.60
N VAL A 68 -10.04 -30.79 6.60
CA VAL A 68 -11.04 -30.12 7.44
C VAL A 68 -10.76 -28.62 7.45
N ILE A 69 -11.82 -27.82 7.55
CA ILE A 69 -11.72 -26.37 7.78
C ILE A 69 -12.30 -26.03 9.15
N LEU A 70 -11.60 -25.16 9.88
CA LEU A 70 -11.94 -24.75 11.23
C LEU A 70 -12.13 -23.24 11.27
N ASN A 71 -13.23 -22.83 11.88
CA ASN A 71 -13.48 -21.43 12.17
C ASN A 71 -12.51 -20.90 13.24
N PRO A 72 -12.32 -19.57 13.32
CA PRO A 72 -11.52 -18.94 14.36
C PRO A 72 -11.92 -19.37 15.77
N ASN A 73 -10.94 -19.43 16.67
CA ASN A 73 -11.12 -19.63 18.12
C ASN A 73 -11.71 -21.00 18.53
N LYS A 74 -11.81 -21.97 17.60
CA LYS A 74 -12.30 -23.31 17.89
C LYS A 74 -11.23 -24.21 18.49
N ILE A 75 -11.59 -24.97 19.52
CA ILE A 75 -10.71 -26.01 20.08
C ILE A 75 -10.87 -27.29 19.26
N PHE A 76 -9.76 -27.92 18.92
CA PHE A 76 -9.74 -29.19 18.19
C PHE A 76 -8.62 -30.10 18.70
N GLY A 77 -8.76 -31.40 18.45
CA GLY A 77 -7.74 -32.40 18.75
C GLY A 77 -7.25 -33.12 17.50
N ILE A 78 -5.98 -33.51 17.50
CA ILE A 78 -5.40 -34.39 16.48
C ILE A 78 -4.72 -35.55 17.20
N ASN A 79 -5.17 -36.76 16.88
CA ASN A 79 -4.64 -38.00 17.37
C ASN A 79 -3.85 -38.72 16.27
N LYS A 80 -2.76 -39.35 16.67
CA LYS A 80 -1.93 -40.17 15.78
C LYS A 80 -2.55 -41.56 15.63
N LEU A 81 -2.88 -41.95 14.40
CA LEU A 81 -3.34 -43.30 14.09
C LEU A 81 -2.21 -44.20 13.56
N THR A 82 -1.27 -43.65 12.78
CA THR A 82 -0.16 -44.42 12.19
C THR A 82 1.18 -43.70 12.31
N GLN A 83 2.26 -44.35 11.87
CA GLN A 83 3.61 -43.76 11.81
C GLN A 83 3.74 -42.66 10.73
N ASN A 84 2.78 -42.58 9.79
CA ASN A 84 2.73 -41.57 8.74
C ASN A 84 1.53 -40.64 9.02
N ASN A 85 1.76 -39.36 9.24
CA ASN A 85 0.69 -38.39 9.53
C ASN A 85 1.10 -36.97 9.12
N LEU A 86 1.62 -36.82 7.91
CA LEU A 86 2.03 -35.53 7.41
C LEU A 86 0.81 -34.69 7.03
N ILE A 87 0.69 -33.53 7.66
CA ILE A 87 -0.41 -32.58 7.47
C ILE A 87 0.15 -31.27 6.93
N LEU A 88 -0.53 -30.70 5.94
CA LEU A 88 -0.35 -29.33 5.53
C LEU A 88 -1.40 -28.46 6.21
N GLU A 89 -0.96 -27.57 7.09
CA GLU A 89 -1.80 -26.59 7.77
C GLU A 89 -1.74 -25.25 7.03
N ILE A 90 -2.89 -24.65 6.77
CA ILE A 90 -3.03 -23.29 6.26
C ILE A 90 -3.77 -22.45 7.29
N ASP A 91 -3.13 -21.39 7.78
CA ASP A 91 -3.76 -20.35 8.58
C ASP A 91 -4.16 -19.19 7.66
N LEU A 92 -5.46 -19.06 7.37
CA LEU A 92 -6.05 -18.07 6.46
C LEU A 92 -6.47 -16.81 7.22
N ASP A 93 -5.99 -15.66 6.76
CA ASP A 93 -6.30 -14.37 7.37
C ASP A 93 -7.81 -14.10 7.39
N TYR A 94 -8.32 -13.78 8.58
CA TYR A 94 -9.74 -13.57 8.82
C TYR A 94 -10.29 -12.38 8.00
N ASP A 95 -9.55 -11.27 7.94
CA ASP A 95 -9.99 -10.05 7.25
C ASP A 95 -10.01 -10.26 5.73
N PHE A 96 -9.08 -11.04 5.19
CA PHE A 96 -9.09 -11.43 3.78
C PHE A 96 -10.35 -12.21 3.41
N VAL A 97 -10.69 -13.23 4.20
CA VAL A 97 -11.89 -14.06 3.95
C VAL A 97 -13.18 -13.23 4.06
N LEU A 98 -13.26 -12.27 4.99
CA LEU A 98 -14.41 -11.37 5.11
C LEU A 98 -14.55 -10.38 3.96
N LYS A 99 -13.44 -9.79 3.51
CA LYS A 99 -13.44 -8.83 2.38
C LYS A 99 -13.92 -9.49 1.09
N SER A 100 -13.65 -10.78 0.91
CA SER A 100 -14.08 -11.54 -0.26
C SER A 100 -15.58 -11.87 -0.29
N SER A 101 -16.32 -11.75 0.82
CA SER A 101 -17.65 -12.38 0.98
C SER A 101 -18.78 -11.48 1.47
N TYR A 102 -18.52 -10.19 1.70
CA TYR A 102 -19.52 -9.17 2.10
C TYR A 102 -20.28 -9.41 3.43
N ASN A 103 -20.06 -10.53 4.15
CA ASN A 103 -20.74 -10.86 5.42
C ASN A 103 -19.88 -11.75 6.35
N PRO A 104 -20.16 -11.78 7.67
CA PRO A 104 -19.48 -12.70 8.59
C PRO A 104 -19.75 -14.17 8.22
N ILE A 105 -18.69 -14.89 7.83
CA ILE A 105 -18.77 -16.29 7.41
C ILE A 105 -18.56 -17.21 8.61
N SER A 106 -19.36 -18.27 8.70
CA SER A 106 -19.03 -19.47 9.47
C SER A 106 -19.00 -20.63 8.49
N PHE A 107 -17.83 -21.26 8.29
CA PHE A 107 -17.76 -22.46 7.48
C PHE A 107 -18.28 -23.68 8.26
N LEU A 108 -18.96 -24.60 7.60
CA LEU A 108 -19.19 -25.93 8.12
C LEU A 108 -17.84 -26.62 8.28
N VAL A 109 -17.59 -27.19 9.46
CA VAL A 109 -16.45 -28.09 9.60
C VAL A 109 -16.75 -29.30 8.74
N ASN A 110 -15.99 -29.50 7.67
CA ASN A 110 -16.17 -30.59 6.70
C ASN A 110 -15.86 -31.97 7.33
N LEU A 111 -16.74 -32.42 8.21
CA LEU A 111 -16.59 -33.66 8.97
C LEU A 111 -17.06 -34.90 8.22
N ASP A 112 -17.72 -34.77 7.07
CA ASP A 112 -18.20 -35.96 6.34
C ASP A 112 -17.36 -36.25 5.10
N GLY A 113 -16.88 -35.24 4.36
CA GLY A 113 -16.02 -35.42 3.17
C GLY A 113 -16.67 -36.22 2.01
N THR A 114 -17.88 -36.74 2.22
CA THR A 114 -18.70 -37.46 1.25
C THR A 114 -19.64 -36.53 0.49
N GLU A 115 -19.96 -35.37 1.05
CA GLU A 115 -20.70 -34.31 0.37
C GLU A 115 -19.75 -33.45 -0.47
N ASN A 116 -20.19 -33.05 -1.66
CA ASN A 116 -19.43 -32.20 -2.60
C ASN A 116 -18.06 -32.80 -3.03
N GLU A 117 -18.03 -34.07 -3.41
CA GLU A 117 -16.79 -34.81 -3.80
C GLU A 117 -15.95 -34.05 -4.84
N LYS A 118 -16.57 -33.50 -5.89
CA LYS A 118 -15.87 -32.71 -6.92
C LYS A 118 -15.23 -31.45 -6.36
N GLU A 119 -15.90 -30.76 -5.45
CA GLU A 119 -15.39 -29.55 -4.81
C GLU A 119 -14.30 -29.88 -3.80
N ASN A 120 -14.41 -31.01 -3.09
CA ASN A 120 -13.35 -31.51 -2.21
C ASN A 120 -12.06 -31.77 -3.01
N GLU A 121 -12.16 -32.44 -4.15
CA GLU A 121 -11.01 -32.65 -5.05
C GLU A 121 -10.40 -31.33 -5.53
N LYS A 122 -11.24 -30.35 -5.89
CA LYS A 122 -10.78 -29.01 -6.30
C LYS A 122 -10.05 -28.30 -5.16
N ILE A 123 -10.57 -28.31 -3.93
CA ILE A 123 -9.90 -27.69 -2.78
C ILE A 123 -8.54 -28.34 -2.53
N VAL A 124 -8.47 -29.68 -2.54
CA VAL A 124 -7.21 -30.41 -2.37
C VAL A 124 -6.19 -30.02 -3.44
N TYR A 125 -6.64 -29.93 -4.69
CA TYR A 125 -5.81 -29.45 -5.80
C TYR A 125 -5.32 -28.01 -5.58
N LEU A 126 -6.20 -27.09 -5.17
CA LEU A 126 -5.83 -25.69 -4.93
C LEU A 126 -4.87 -25.56 -3.75
N VAL A 127 -5.07 -26.29 -2.66
CA VAL A 127 -4.18 -26.32 -1.50
C VAL A 127 -2.77 -26.79 -1.88
N LYS A 128 -2.65 -27.89 -2.65
CA LYS A 128 -1.34 -28.39 -3.09
C LYS A 128 -0.67 -27.44 -4.08
N LYS A 129 -1.44 -26.80 -4.97
CA LYS A 129 -0.95 -25.77 -5.89
C LYS A 129 -0.46 -24.53 -5.14
N LEU A 130 -1.20 -24.13 -4.11
CA LEU A 130 -0.86 -23.03 -3.23
C LEU A 130 0.44 -23.32 -2.46
N PHE A 131 0.60 -24.55 -1.97
CA PHE A 131 1.83 -25.01 -1.34
C PHE A 131 3.03 -24.97 -2.28
N TYR A 132 2.89 -25.46 -3.52
CA TYR A 132 3.94 -25.36 -4.52
C TYR A 132 4.36 -23.91 -4.73
N TYR A 133 3.42 -22.99 -5.02
CA TYR A 133 3.77 -21.58 -5.21
C TYR A 133 4.39 -20.96 -3.96
N TYR A 134 3.83 -21.22 -2.78
CA TYR A 134 4.33 -20.69 -1.51
C TYR A 134 5.76 -21.16 -1.18
N THR A 135 6.21 -22.28 -1.74
CA THR A 135 7.54 -22.85 -1.53
C THR A 135 8.54 -22.55 -2.65
N THR A 136 8.08 -22.06 -3.81
CA THR A 136 8.91 -21.63 -4.94
C THR A 136 9.18 -20.11 -4.93
N ASP A 137 10.20 -19.66 -5.66
CA ASP A 137 10.77 -18.28 -5.64
C ASP A 137 9.75 -17.14 -5.38
N LEU A 138 10.08 -16.29 -4.39
CA LEU A 138 9.13 -15.55 -3.55
C LEU A 138 8.52 -14.30 -4.22
N GLY A 139 9.03 -13.88 -5.37
CA GLY A 139 8.46 -12.77 -6.12
C GLY A 139 7.16 -13.17 -6.84
N VAL A 140 7.29 -13.86 -7.98
CA VAL A 140 6.16 -14.19 -8.87
C VAL A 140 5.12 -15.06 -8.14
N SER A 141 5.56 -15.87 -7.18
CA SER A 141 4.71 -16.83 -6.49
C SER A 141 3.69 -16.20 -5.55
N ALA A 142 3.95 -15.03 -4.96
CA ALA A 142 2.99 -14.37 -4.08
C ALA A 142 1.66 -14.02 -4.78
N GLN A 143 1.71 -13.56 -6.04
CA GLN A 143 0.52 -13.29 -6.86
C GLN A 143 -0.21 -14.59 -7.21
N LYS A 144 0.55 -15.62 -7.61
CA LYS A 144 -0.01 -16.94 -7.89
C LYS A 144 -0.72 -17.51 -6.66
N CYS A 145 -0.15 -17.28 -5.47
CA CYS A 145 -0.76 -17.65 -4.20
C CYS A 145 -2.08 -16.92 -3.95
N ILE A 146 -2.12 -15.59 -4.13
CA ILE A 146 -3.35 -14.81 -3.92
C ILE A 146 -4.47 -15.28 -4.87
N LEU A 147 -4.18 -15.54 -6.15
CA LEU A 147 -5.17 -16.01 -7.11
C LEU A 147 -5.74 -17.39 -6.74
N VAL A 148 -4.86 -18.34 -6.43
CA VAL A 148 -5.26 -19.69 -6.02
C VAL A 148 -6.06 -19.63 -4.70
N LEU A 149 -5.68 -18.72 -3.81
CA LEU A 149 -6.38 -18.51 -2.55
C LEU A 149 -7.77 -17.92 -2.76
N THR A 150 -7.94 -16.94 -3.64
CA THR A 150 -9.26 -16.38 -3.98
C THR A 150 -10.18 -17.45 -4.54
N ASP A 151 -9.72 -18.25 -5.50
CA ASP A 151 -10.49 -19.37 -6.05
C ASP A 151 -10.89 -20.38 -4.95
N MET A 152 -9.97 -20.66 -4.03
CA MET A 152 -10.22 -21.56 -2.91
C MET A 152 -11.28 -21.00 -1.96
N VAL A 153 -11.20 -19.71 -1.60
CA VAL A 153 -12.18 -19.04 -0.72
C VAL A 153 -13.55 -18.97 -1.38
N ASP A 154 -13.64 -18.71 -2.70
CA ASP A 154 -14.90 -18.68 -3.44
C ASP A 154 -15.60 -20.05 -3.41
N ILE A 155 -14.83 -21.15 -3.57
CA ILE A 155 -15.37 -22.53 -3.45
C ILE A 155 -15.78 -22.84 -2.01
N LEU A 156 -14.95 -22.47 -1.03
CA LEU A 156 -15.28 -22.65 0.39
C LEU A 156 -16.58 -21.91 0.74
N TYR A 157 -16.75 -20.69 0.23
CA TYR A 157 -17.98 -19.92 0.40
C TYR A 157 -19.17 -20.57 -0.30
N ALA A 158 -19.04 -20.97 -1.57
CA ALA A 158 -20.18 -21.51 -2.31
C ALA A 158 -20.71 -22.86 -1.76
N TYR A 159 -19.84 -23.69 -1.18
CA TYR A 159 -20.18 -25.09 -0.88
C TYR A 159 -20.01 -25.50 0.60
N PHE A 160 -19.36 -24.67 1.42
CA PHE A 160 -19.06 -25.00 2.81
C PHE A 160 -19.57 -23.94 3.80
N LEU A 161 -20.55 -23.11 3.40
CA LEU A 161 -21.22 -22.17 4.31
C LEU A 161 -22.11 -22.91 5.32
N GLY A 162 -21.96 -22.57 6.60
CA GLY A 162 -22.86 -23.00 7.68
C GLY A 162 -23.88 -21.93 8.04
N GLU A 163 -24.86 -22.29 8.87
CA GLU A 163 -25.84 -21.34 9.41
C GLU A 163 -25.12 -20.25 10.23
N SER A 164 -25.21 -19.00 9.78
CA SER A 164 -24.71 -17.84 10.51
C SER A 164 -25.69 -17.49 11.62
N ASN A 165 -25.33 -17.77 12.88
CA ASN A 165 -26.07 -17.22 14.01
C ASN A 165 -25.78 -15.71 14.11
N GLU A 166 -26.74 -14.89 13.66
CA GLU A 166 -26.73 -13.42 13.74
C GLU A 166 -26.47 -12.89 15.17
N GLN A 167 -26.62 -13.71 16.21
CA GLN A 167 -26.29 -13.36 17.60
C GLN A 167 -24.79 -13.16 17.90
N ASN A 168 -23.86 -13.51 17.00
CA ASN A 168 -22.41 -13.41 17.28
C ASN A 168 -21.83 -11.98 17.26
N GLN A 169 -22.65 -10.95 16.99
CA GLN A 169 -22.24 -9.55 17.22
C GLN A 169 -22.31 -9.12 18.70
N ILE A 170 -22.81 -9.98 19.60
CA ILE A 170 -22.99 -9.64 21.03
C ILE A 170 -21.60 -9.60 21.72
N ASN A 171 -21.03 -8.38 21.73
CA ASN A 171 -19.84 -7.89 22.44
C ASN A 171 -18.47 -8.47 22.04
N ASN A 172 -17.96 -8.03 20.89
CA ASN A 172 -16.58 -8.26 20.41
C ASN A 172 -15.49 -8.05 21.47
N LEU A 173 -15.65 -7.09 22.39
CA LEU A 173 -14.67 -6.83 23.44
C LEU A 173 -14.61 -7.95 24.49
N ILE A 174 -15.76 -8.50 24.89
CA ILE A 174 -15.86 -9.57 25.88
C ILE A 174 -15.34 -10.89 25.28
N SER A 175 -15.76 -11.20 24.05
CA SER A 175 -15.29 -12.38 23.33
C SER A 175 -13.77 -12.34 23.10
N THR A 176 -13.21 -11.18 22.74
CA THR A 176 -11.75 -11.01 22.58
C THR A 176 -11.01 -11.29 23.89
N LYS A 177 -11.48 -10.74 25.01
CA LYS A 177 -10.86 -11.01 26.32
C LYS A 177 -10.98 -12.48 26.73
N LEU A 178 -12.12 -13.13 26.47
CA LEU A 178 -12.28 -14.56 26.72
C LEU A 178 -11.30 -15.40 25.89
N ILE A 179 -11.06 -15.03 24.63
CA ILE A 179 -10.07 -15.69 23.76
C ILE A 179 -8.66 -15.51 24.35
N GLU A 180 -8.26 -14.29 24.73
CA GLU A 180 -6.95 -14.02 25.34
C GLU A 180 -6.74 -14.82 26.63
N ILE A 181 -7.77 -14.94 27.48
CA ILE A 181 -7.72 -15.74 28.70
C ILE A 181 -7.53 -17.23 28.36
N MET A 182 -8.28 -17.75 27.39
CA MET A 182 -8.13 -19.15 26.97
C MET A 182 -6.79 -19.43 26.30
N GLU A 183 -6.25 -18.50 25.51
CA GLU A 183 -4.89 -18.58 24.98
C GLU A 183 -3.86 -18.63 26.10
N LYS A 184 -3.99 -17.79 27.14
CA LYS A 184 -3.13 -17.86 28.33
C LYS A 184 -3.24 -19.21 29.06
N ILE A 185 -4.44 -19.76 29.22
CA ILE A 185 -4.63 -21.07 29.85
C ILE A 185 -3.94 -22.18 29.04
N PHE A 186 -4.07 -22.16 27.72
CA PHE A 186 -3.45 -23.16 26.83
C PHE A 186 -1.93 -22.95 26.65
N GLN A 187 -1.42 -21.71 26.67
CA GLN A 187 -0.01 -21.37 26.41
C GLN A 187 0.81 -21.16 27.70
N ASN A 188 0.32 -20.34 28.63
CA ASN A 188 0.99 -19.97 29.87
C ASN A 188 0.74 -20.95 31.02
N ARG A 189 -0.12 -21.95 30.81
CA ARG A 189 -0.34 -23.11 31.73
C ARG A 189 -0.83 -22.70 33.12
N ASP A 190 -1.56 -21.60 33.17
CA ASP A 190 -2.18 -21.12 34.40
C ASP A 190 -3.52 -21.83 34.60
N PHE A 191 -3.49 -22.93 35.35
CA PHE A 191 -4.66 -23.80 35.57
C PHE A 191 -5.49 -23.43 36.79
N ASP A 192 -5.19 -22.30 37.44
CA ASP A 192 -5.91 -21.85 38.63
C ASP A 192 -7.15 -21.03 38.30
N TYR A 193 -7.25 -20.53 37.06
CA TYR A 193 -8.41 -19.80 36.57
C TYR A 193 -9.72 -20.55 36.80
N LYS A 194 -10.62 -19.92 37.56
CA LYS A 194 -12.02 -20.35 37.72
C LYS A 194 -12.94 -19.45 36.91
N LEU A 195 -14.09 -20.00 36.52
CA LEU A 195 -15.12 -19.24 35.80
C LEU A 195 -15.56 -17.97 36.57
N GLY A 196 -15.54 -18.02 37.90
CA GLY A 196 -15.86 -16.87 38.76
C GLY A 196 -14.82 -15.75 38.64
N GLU A 197 -13.53 -16.09 38.62
CA GLU A 197 -12.44 -15.10 38.50
C GLU A 197 -12.44 -14.44 37.11
N ILE A 198 -12.73 -15.22 36.06
CA ILE A 198 -12.96 -14.67 34.70
C ILE A 198 -14.18 -13.74 34.70
N ALA A 199 -15.21 -14.05 35.50
CA ALA A 199 -16.40 -13.21 35.62
C ALA A 199 -16.12 -11.90 36.34
N ASP A 200 -15.32 -11.95 37.40
CA ASP A 200 -14.89 -10.77 38.16
C ASP A 200 -13.98 -9.87 37.31
N GLU A 201 -13.01 -10.43 36.57
CA GLU A 201 -12.12 -9.68 35.68
C GLU A 201 -12.87 -8.96 34.55
N LEU A 202 -13.99 -9.54 34.10
CA LEU A 202 -14.83 -8.98 33.04
C LEU A 202 -16.00 -8.15 33.55
N ASN A 203 -16.18 -8.01 34.88
CA ASN A 203 -17.33 -7.38 35.53
C ASN A 203 -18.68 -7.95 35.05
N LEU A 204 -18.76 -9.28 34.92
CA LEU A 204 -19.96 -10.01 34.46
C LEU A 204 -20.39 -11.07 35.47
N LYS A 205 -21.63 -11.54 35.35
CA LYS A 205 -22.06 -12.75 36.07
C LYS A 205 -21.49 -13.99 35.37
N ALA A 206 -21.01 -14.96 36.14
CA ALA A 206 -20.51 -16.24 35.60
C ALA A 206 -21.53 -16.96 34.69
N SER A 207 -22.84 -16.79 34.96
CA SER A 207 -23.92 -17.30 34.11
C SER A 207 -23.93 -16.72 32.70
N ASN A 208 -23.54 -15.45 32.54
CA ASN A 208 -23.49 -14.78 31.24
C ASN A 208 -22.27 -15.26 30.44
N ILE A 209 -21.14 -15.42 31.10
CA ILE A 209 -19.91 -15.93 30.49
C ILE A 209 -20.11 -17.38 30.04
N SER A 210 -20.70 -18.23 30.88
CA SER A 210 -20.97 -19.64 30.55
C SER A 210 -21.77 -19.80 29.24
N LYS A 211 -22.72 -18.89 28.96
CA LYS A 211 -23.50 -18.87 27.71
C LYS A 211 -22.67 -18.50 26.48
N LEU A 212 -21.56 -17.79 26.65
CA LEU A 212 -20.67 -17.35 25.55
C LEU A 212 -19.60 -18.40 25.19
N PHE A 213 -19.26 -19.31 26.10
CA PHE A 213 -18.18 -20.28 25.90
C PHE A 213 -18.43 -21.24 24.73
N LYS A 214 -19.59 -21.90 24.69
CA LYS A 214 -19.91 -22.88 23.65
C LYS A 214 -19.97 -22.25 22.25
N PRO A 215 -20.60 -21.07 22.04
CA PRO A 215 -20.55 -20.36 20.76
C PRO A 215 -19.13 -19.97 20.32
N ILE A 216 -18.27 -19.50 21.24
CA ILE A 216 -16.91 -19.05 20.91
C ILE A 216 -15.99 -20.25 20.65
N PHE A 217 -15.84 -21.15 21.62
CA PHE A 217 -14.82 -22.20 21.64
C PHE A 217 -15.29 -23.57 21.15
N GLY A 218 -16.60 -23.79 21.00
CA GLY A 218 -17.22 -25.09 20.71
C GLY A 218 -17.59 -25.90 21.96
N TYR A 219 -16.95 -25.61 23.09
CA TYR A 219 -17.10 -26.34 24.35
C TYR A 219 -17.39 -25.40 25.53
N GLY A 220 -17.89 -25.98 26.64
CA GLY A 220 -18.06 -25.23 27.89
C GLY A 220 -16.73 -25.01 28.62
N PHE A 221 -16.65 -23.97 29.47
CA PHE A 221 -15.41 -23.61 30.17
C PHE A 221 -14.74 -24.78 30.91
N SER A 222 -15.50 -25.54 31.71
CA SER A 222 -14.97 -26.66 32.48
C SER A 222 -14.35 -27.76 31.60
N GLU A 223 -14.85 -27.91 30.38
CA GLU A 223 -14.34 -28.86 29.41
C GLU A 223 -13.10 -28.32 28.69
N CYS A 224 -13.13 -27.06 28.23
CA CYS A 224 -11.95 -26.39 27.68
C CYS A 224 -10.77 -26.42 28.66
N HIS A 225 -11.05 -26.12 29.93
CA HIS A 225 -10.04 -26.09 30.98
C HIS A 225 -9.48 -27.48 31.28
N ARG A 226 -10.34 -28.52 31.28
CA ARG A 226 -9.91 -29.91 31.41
C ARG A 226 -9.03 -30.35 30.24
N MET A 227 -9.40 -29.99 29.00
CA MET A 227 -8.60 -30.26 27.81
C MET A 227 -7.21 -29.62 27.90
N ALA A 228 -7.12 -28.37 28.35
CA ALA A 228 -5.83 -27.69 28.55
C ALA A 228 -4.93 -28.43 29.55
N ARG A 229 -5.50 -28.87 30.68
CA ARG A 229 -4.78 -29.67 31.69
C ARG A 229 -4.34 -31.02 31.17
N ILE A 230 -5.19 -31.69 30.38
CA ILE A 230 -4.83 -32.97 29.75
C ILE A 230 -3.73 -32.76 28.72
N ASN A 231 -3.83 -31.76 27.85
CA ASN A 231 -2.80 -31.46 26.85
C ASN A 231 -1.43 -31.25 27.51
N LYS A 232 -1.41 -30.50 28.62
CA LYS A 232 -0.19 -30.29 29.40
C LYS A 232 0.30 -31.57 30.07
N SER A 233 -0.61 -32.41 30.56
CA SER A 233 -0.22 -33.70 31.13
C SER A 233 0.36 -34.65 30.09
N ILE A 234 -0.11 -34.64 28.83
CA ILE A 234 0.48 -35.42 27.72
C ILE A 234 1.94 -34.98 27.52
N GLU A 235 2.18 -33.68 27.39
CA GLU A 235 3.52 -33.13 27.23
C GLU A 235 4.44 -33.53 28.39
N LEU A 236 3.97 -33.42 29.64
CA LEU A 236 4.78 -33.79 30.82
C LEU A 236 5.03 -35.29 30.89
N VAL A 237 4.05 -36.12 30.54
CA VAL A 237 4.20 -37.59 30.50
C VAL A 237 5.28 -37.98 29.50
N TYR A 238 5.35 -37.26 28.37
CA TYR A 238 6.31 -37.50 27.29
C TYR A 238 7.71 -36.90 27.56
N SER A 239 7.78 -35.64 28.00
CA SER A 239 9.04 -34.86 28.07
C SER A 239 9.79 -34.98 29.39
N THR A 240 9.19 -35.59 30.42
CA THR A 240 9.75 -35.63 31.78
C THR A 240 9.63 -37.00 32.43
N GLU A 241 10.46 -37.25 33.44
CA GLU A 241 10.39 -38.45 34.28
C GLU A 241 9.46 -38.30 35.49
N TYR A 242 8.72 -37.18 35.61
CA TYR A 242 7.83 -36.94 36.74
C TYR A 242 6.84 -38.09 36.94
N SER A 243 6.61 -38.45 38.20
CA SER A 243 5.57 -39.40 38.58
C SER A 243 4.18 -38.86 38.21
N ILE A 244 3.22 -39.75 38.02
CA ILE A 244 1.84 -39.33 37.67
C ILE A 244 1.21 -38.47 38.78
N LEU A 245 1.67 -38.62 40.03
CA LEU A 245 1.25 -37.75 41.12
C LEU A 245 1.82 -36.33 40.97
N GLU A 246 3.10 -36.20 40.65
CA GLU A 246 3.72 -34.88 40.39
C GLU A 246 3.09 -34.21 39.18
N ILE A 247 2.84 -34.94 38.10
CA ILE A 247 2.14 -34.40 36.92
C ILE A 247 0.73 -33.96 37.28
N ALA A 248 -0.01 -34.74 38.08
CA ALA A 248 -1.34 -34.35 38.54
C ALA A 248 -1.31 -33.04 39.34
N ASN A 249 -0.31 -32.86 40.21
CA ASN A 249 -0.15 -31.63 40.98
C ASN A 249 0.20 -30.44 40.07
N ILE A 250 1.13 -30.61 39.12
CA ILE A 250 1.55 -29.54 38.20
C ILE A 250 0.40 -29.03 37.33
N VAL A 251 -0.49 -29.92 36.87
CA VAL A 251 -1.63 -29.54 36.01
C VAL A 251 -2.93 -29.29 36.79
N GLY A 252 -2.87 -29.28 38.14
CA GLY A 252 -4.00 -28.91 39.00
C GLY A 252 -5.10 -29.97 39.16
N PHE A 253 -4.80 -31.26 39.01
CA PHE A 253 -5.69 -32.35 39.40
C PHE A 253 -5.53 -32.70 40.89
N LEU A 254 -6.66 -32.96 41.57
CA LEU A 254 -6.69 -33.27 43.01
C LEU A 254 -5.81 -34.47 43.42
N ASN A 255 -5.65 -35.46 42.54
CA ASN A 255 -4.82 -36.63 42.78
C ASN A 255 -4.54 -37.37 41.46
N SER A 256 -3.61 -38.32 41.53
CA SER A 256 -3.24 -39.19 40.41
C SER A 256 -4.42 -40.00 39.86
N LYS A 257 -5.42 -40.37 40.69
CA LYS A 257 -6.62 -41.10 40.24
C LYS A 257 -7.50 -40.23 39.34
N SER A 258 -7.66 -38.95 39.68
CA SER A 258 -8.39 -37.97 38.88
C SER A 258 -7.69 -37.72 37.54
N LEU A 259 -6.36 -37.52 37.54
CA LEU A 259 -5.60 -37.41 36.30
C LEU A 259 -5.73 -38.69 35.46
N ASN A 260 -5.53 -39.88 36.03
CA ASN A 260 -5.65 -41.14 35.29
C ASN A 260 -7.02 -41.32 34.63
N LYS A 261 -8.10 -40.96 35.32
CA LYS A 261 -9.47 -41.06 34.78
C LYS A 261 -9.62 -40.12 33.56
N ASN A 262 -9.34 -38.83 33.74
CA ASN A 262 -9.50 -37.85 32.68
C ASN A 262 -8.52 -38.12 31.52
N PHE A 263 -7.26 -38.44 31.81
CA PHE A 263 -6.28 -38.76 30.78
C PHE A 263 -6.71 -39.98 29.96
N LYS A 264 -7.21 -41.04 30.59
CA LYS A 264 -7.73 -42.21 29.86
C LYS A 264 -8.95 -41.86 29.00
N GLU A 265 -9.81 -40.96 29.48
CA GLU A 265 -11.00 -40.49 28.74
C GLU A 265 -10.62 -39.75 27.46
N TYR A 266 -9.64 -38.85 27.51
CA TYR A 266 -9.22 -38.03 26.36
C TYR A 266 -8.13 -38.67 25.48
N VAL A 267 -7.27 -39.50 26.06
CA VAL A 267 -6.10 -40.12 25.37
C VAL A 267 -6.35 -41.60 25.05
N GLY A 268 -7.45 -42.18 25.54
CA GLY A 268 -7.81 -43.60 25.37
C GLY A 268 -7.04 -44.57 26.28
N VAL A 269 -5.85 -44.20 26.76
CA VAL A 269 -4.99 -45.04 27.62
C VAL A 269 -4.52 -44.29 28.87
N PRO A 270 -4.22 -44.97 29.99
CA PRO A 270 -3.66 -44.31 31.18
C PRO A 270 -2.25 -43.73 30.95
N PRO A 271 -1.87 -42.64 31.64
CA PRO A 271 -0.55 -41.98 31.55
C PRO A 271 0.66 -42.93 31.58
N ASN A 272 0.69 -43.88 32.52
CA ASN A 272 1.81 -44.83 32.65
C ASN A 272 1.92 -45.77 31.43
N ARG A 273 0.78 -46.16 30.85
CA ARG A 273 0.76 -46.99 29.64
C ARG A 273 1.19 -46.15 28.43
N TYR A 274 0.71 -44.92 28.35
CA TYR A 274 1.07 -43.96 27.30
C TYR A 274 2.59 -43.69 27.28
N ARG A 275 3.20 -43.46 28.46
CA ARG A 275 4.65 -43.28 28.62
C ARG A 275 5.45 -44.46 28.04
N ARG A 276 5.04 -45.69 28.37
CA ARG A 276 5.70 -46.92 27.85
C ARG A 276 5.52 -47.06 26.33
N GLN A 277 4.31 -46.81 25.83
CA GLN A 277 4.03 -46.88 24.40
C GLN A 277 4.89 -45.89 23.61
N ILE A 278 5.08 -44.66 24.08
CA ILE A 278 5.93 -43.70 23.36
C ILE A 278 7.40 -44.08 23.43
N GLN A 279 7.90 -44.57 24.57
CA GLN A 279 9.28 -45.06 24.70
C GLN A 279 9.58 -46.24 23.76
N GLU A 280 8.58 -47.04 23.41
CA GLU A 280 8.68 -48.14 22.44
C GLU A 280 8.54 -47.69 20.96
N LEU A 281 8.12 -46.45 20.69
CA LEU A 281 7.69 -45.96 19.37
C LEU A 281 8.66 -44.95 18.69
N ASP A 282 9.76 -44.57 19.33
CA ASP A 282 10.64 -43.48 18.83
C ASP A 282 11.55 -43.89 17.64
N ASP A 283 11.81 -45.19 17.42
CA ASP A 283 12.73 -45.65 16.36
C ASP A 283 12.11 -45.81 14.96
N ASN A 284 10.77 -45.80 14.83
CA ASN A 284 10.05 -46.08 13.57
C ASN A 284 9.23 -44.89 13.01
N PHE A 285 9.45 -43.66 13.49
CA PHE A 285 8.69 -42.50 13.02
C PHE A 285 9.27 -41.93 11.71
N LYS A 286 8.48 -42.00 10.62
CA LYS A 286 8.93 -41.58 9.27
C LYS A 286 9.32 -40.10 9.19
N TYR A 287 8.57 -39.23 9.85
CA TYR A 287 8.75 -37.77 9.81
C TYR A 287 9.38 -37.24 11.09
N ASN A 288 10.56 -37.74 11.46
CA ASN A 288 11.23 -37.42 12.72
C ASN A 288 12.15 -36.17 12.65
N SER A 289 12.32 -35.58 11.47
CA SER A 289 13.14 -34.38 11.22
C SER A 289 12.57 -33.51 10.09
N ILE A 290 12.98 -32.24 10.00
CA ILE A 290 12.61 -31.35 8.88
C ILE A 290 13.06 -31.96 7.54
N SER A 291 14.27 -32.53 7.48
CA SER A 291 14.80 -33.19 6.29
C SER A 291 13.89 -34.33 5.82
N SER A 292 13.44 -35.19 6.74
CA SER A 292 12.52 -36.30 6.40
C SER A 292 11.15 -35.86 5.87
N ILE A 293 10.69 -34.65 6.23
CA ILE A 293 9.46 -34.05 5.70
C ILE A 293 9.69 -33.54 4.28
N LEU A 294 10.78 -32.80 4.07
CA LEU A 294 11.12 -32.20 2.77
C LEU A 294 11.47 -33.26 1.71
N GLU A 295 12.12 -34.35 2.11
CA GLU A 295 12.48 -35.49 1.25
C GLU A 295 11.32 -36.48 1.03
N SER A 296 10.14 -36.18 1.55
CA SER A 296 9.02 -37.12 1.46
C SER A 296 8.52 -37.27 0.02
N GLU A 297 8.13 -38.51 -0.32
CA GLU A 297 7.60 -38.84 -1.64
C GLU A 297 6.36 -38.01 -1.96
N SER A 298 5.42 -37.85 -1.01
CA SER A 298 4.22 -37.04 -1.19
C SER A 298 4.51 -35.56 -1.48
N ILE A 299 5.57 -34.97 -0.91
CA ILE A 299 5.98 -33.59 -1.22
C ILE A 299 6.66 -33.54 -2.59
N SER A 300 7.52 -34.51 -2.89
CA SER A 300 8.15 -34.66 -4.22
C SER A 300 7.12 -34.84 -5.34
N GLU A 301 6.02 -35.57 -5.09
CA GLU A 301 4.89 -35.70 -6.01
C GLU A 301 4.22 -34.35 -6.30
N ILE A 302 4.03 -33.50 -5.28
CA ILE A 302 3.45 -32.16 -5.45
C ILE A 302 4.37 -31.31 -6.33
N TYR A 303 5.68 -31.25 -6.04
CA TYR A 303 6.62 -30.52 -6.87
C TYR A 303 6.65 -31.05 -8.31
N LYS A 304 6.79 -32.37 -8.52
CA LYS A 304 6.79 -32.98 -9.86
C LYS A 304 5.50 -32.69 -10.63
N TYR A 305 4.35 -32.75 -9.97
CA TYR A 305 3.08 -32.51 -10.65
C TYR A 305 2.97 -31.05 -11.11
N TYR A 306 3.24 -30.10 -10.22
CA TYR A 306 3.10 -28.67 -10.54
C TYR A 306 4.27 -28.13 -11.35
N GLU A 307 5.48 -28.66 -11.26
CA GLU A 307 6.57 -28.33 -12.17
C GLU A 307 6.28 -28.79 -13.61
N ASN A 308 5.53 -29.89 -13.81
CA ASN A 308 5.14 -30.35 -15.15
C ASN A 308 3.86 -29.70 -15.70
N THR A 309 3.03 -29.12 -14.81
CA THR A 309 1.72 -28.54 -15.15
C THR A 309 1.64 -27.03 -14.95
N ASP A 310 2.63 -26.39 -14.34
CA ASP A 310 2.71 -24.94 -14.24
C ASP A 310 2.92 -24.42 -15.65
N ILE A 311 1.87 -23.86 -16.23
CA ILE A 311 1.87 -23.26 -17.57
C ILE A 311 2.91 -22.12 -17.62
N PHE A 312 3.28 -21.58 -16.45
CA PHE A 312 4.32 -20.58 -16.25
C PHE A 312 5.73 -21.16 -16.02
N SER A 313 5.86 -22.46 -15.74
CA SER A 313 7.14 -23.16 -15.84
C SER A 313 7.40 -23.43 -17.33
N LYS A 314 8.09 -22.48 -17.96
CA LYS A 314 8.65 -22.55 -19.33
C LYS A 314 8.04 -23.62 -20.24
N LYS A 315 6.73 -23.58 -20.49
CA LYS A 315 6.22 -23.97 -21.80
C LYS A 315 6.06 -22.65 -22.53
N PRO A 316 6.86 -22.41 -23.58
CA PRO A 316 6.76 -21.17 -24.34
C PRO A 316 5.32 -21.08 -24.82
N VAL A 317 4.59 -20.10 -24.31
CA VAL A 317 3.41 -19.63 -24.99
C VAL A 317 3.96 -19.11 -26.32
N ASN A 318 3.67 -19.82 -27.42
CA ASN A 318 4.19 -19.57 -28.76
C ASN A 318 3.65 -18.28 -29.40
N VAL A 319 3.31 -17.28 -28.59
CA VAL A 319 2.93 -15.96 -29.06
C VAL A 319 3.72 -14.94 -28.24
N GLU A 320 4.98 -14.74 -28.61
CA GLU A 320 5.75 -13.56 -28.18
C GLU A 320 5.14 -12.33 -28.87
N TYR A 321 4.23 -11.63 -28.18
CA TYR A 321 3.83 -10.30 -28.62
C TYR A 321 4.98 -9.33 -28.31
N THR A 322 5.61 -8.82 -29.37
CA THR A 322 6.70 -7.85 -29.28
C THR A 322 6.17 -6.46 -29.62
N ASN A 323 6.24 -5.53 -28.68
CA ASN A 323 5.96 -4.13 -28.97
C ASN A 323 7.14 -3.54 -29.74
N THR A 324 6.91 -3.22 -31.01
CA THR A 324 7.94 -2.67 -31.90
C THR A 324 7.71 -1.19 -32.11
N PHE A 325 8.76 -0.39 -31.91
CA PHE A 325 8.77 1.05 -32.11
C PHE A 325 9.82 1.41 -33.16
N ASP A 326 9.43 2.14 -34.20
CA ASP A 326 10.34 2.69 -35.19
C ASP A 326 10.58 4.17 -34.89
N VAL A 327 11.83 4.54 -34.56
CA VAL A 327 12.23 5.90 -34.20
C VAL A 327 13.29 6.37 -35.18
N ASN A 328 13.02 7.45 -35.92
CA ASN A 328 14.01 8.09 -36.77
C ASN A 328 14.59 9.32 -36.06
N VAL A 329 15.86 9.28 -35.66
CA VAL A 329 16.45 10.39 -34.89
C VAL A 329 16.67 11.66 -35.72
N ASN A 330 16.56 11.56 -37.05
CA ASN A 330 16.65 12.69 -37.97
C ASN A 330 15.29 13.35 -38.28
N SER A 331 14.18 12.85 -37.71
CA SER A 331 12.88 13.51 -37.87
C SER A 331 12.87 14.87 -37.17
N GLU A 332 12.09 15.82 -37.69
CA GLU A 332 11.88 17.10 -37.02
C GLU A 332 11.29 16.87 -35.61
N PRO A 333 11.95 17.36 -34.55
CA PRO A 333 11.46 17.15 -33.20
C PRO A 333 10.28 18.06 -32.89
N LEU A 334 9.38 17.56 -32.05
CA LEU A 334 8.46 18.41 -31.32
C LEU A 334 9.25 19.08 -30.18
N ILE A 335 9.37 20.40 -30.26
CA ILE A 335 10.01 21.21 -29.23
C ILE A 335 8.99 21.48 -28.13
N TYR A 336 9.28 21.01 -26.93
CA TYR A 336 8.52 21.31 -25.72
C TYR A 336 9.44 22.05 -24.76
N GLU A 337 8.96 23.13 -24.15
CA GLU A 337 9.61 23.63 -22.93
C GLU A 337 9.47 22.58 -21.82
N SER A 338 10.47 22.41 -20.95
CA SER A 338 10.30 21.48 -19.82
C SER A 338 9.17 21.97 -18.93
N VAL A 339 8.14 21.15 -18.83
CA VAL A 339 6.92 21.42 -18.09
C VAL A 339 6.96 20.79 -16.68
N VAL A 340 7.84 19.80 -16.47
CA VAL A 340 7.86 18.97 -15.26
C VAL A 340 8.83 19.49 -14.18
N ASP A 341 9.72 20.43 -14.52
CA ASP A 341 10.81 20.88 -13.65
C ASP A 341 10.74 22.39 -13.32
N LYS A 342 9.60 23.07 -13.54
CA LYS A 342 9.51 24.50 -13.20
C LYS A 342 9.01 24.76 -11.79
N ILE A 343 8.18 23.91 -11.19
CA ILE A 343 7.59 24.15 -9.87
C ILE A 343 7.58 22.84 -9.07
N ILE A 344 8.03 22.88 -7.82
CA ILE A 344 7.90 21.78 -6.85
C ILE A 344 7.17 22.26 -5.59
N ASP A 345 6.14 21.54 -5.16
CA ASP A 345 5.46 21.82 -3.87
C ASP A 345 6.17 21.10 -2.73
N ILE A 346 6.61 21.82 -1.69
CA ILE A 346 7.35 21.20 -0.58
C ILE A 346 6.49 20.27 0.29
N SER A 347 5.16 20.40 0.24
CA SER A 347 4.25 19.52 0.98
C SER A 347 4.33 18.06 0.51
N ILE A 348 4.92 17.79 -0.67
CA ILE A 348 5.22 16.42 -1.11
C ILE A 348 6.35 15.76 -0.32
N PHE A 349 7.07 16.49 0.54
CA PHE A 349 8.14 15.91 1.36
C PHE A 349 7.70 15.65 2.80
N GLU A 350 8.35 14.68 3.44
CA GLU A 350 8.12 14.34 4.85
C GLU A 350 8.94 15.24 5.80
N ASP A 351 8.89 14.93 7.10
CA ASP A 351 9.67 15.65 8.09
C ASP A 351 11.19 15.54 7.75
N ASN A 352 11.99 16.57 8.07
CA ASN A 352 13.41 16.71 7.69
C ASN A 352 13.73 16.89 6.19
N TRP A 353 12.75 17.26 5.36
CA TRP A 353 12.93 17.55 3.93
C TRP A 353 14.09 18.50 3.60
N MET A 354 14.39 19.48 4.47
CA MET A 354 15.50 20.41 4.30
C MET A 354 16.88 19.72 4.19
N GLU A 355 17.07 18.56 4.83
CA GLU A 355 18.34 17.80 4.78
C GLU A 355 18.61 17.21 3.40
N TYR A 356 17.54 16.83 2.67
CA TYR A 356 17.63 16.12 1.39
C TYR A 356 17.47 17.05 0.21
N MET A 357 16.76 18.16 0.39
CA MET A 357 16.37 19.03 -0.72
C MET A 357 17.54 19.75 -1.40
N SER A 358 18.70 19.90 -0.76
CA SER A 358 19.92 20.40 -1.43
C SER A 358 20.42 19.42 -2.49
N GLU A 359 20.40 18.12 -2.21
CA GLU A 359 20.76 17.08 -3.20
C GLU A 359 19.68 16.96 -4.29
N ILE A 360 18.40 16.99 -3.90
CA ILE A 360 17.26 16.89 -4.83
C ILE A 360 17.25 18.08 -5.80
N SER A 361 17.42 19.31 -5.31
CA SER A 361 17.44 20.52 -6.14
C SER A 361 18.61 20.53 -7.13
N THR A 362 19.80 20.09 -6.70
CA THR A 362 20.98 19.96 -7.57
C THR A 362 20.72 19.02 -8.74
N ASN A 363 20.03 17.90 -8.49
CA ASN A 363 19.82 16.86 -9.51
C ASN A 363 18.57 17.09 -10.38
N LEU A 364 17.47 17.60 -9.80
CA LEU A 364 16.16 17.73 -10.48
C LEU A 364 15.91 19.13 -11.09
N ARG A 365 16.80 20.10 -10.88
CA ARG A 365 16.83 21.42 -11.57
C ARG A 365 15.53 22.24 -11.48
N TYR A 366 14.79 22.16 -10.37
CA TYR A 366 13.58 22.95 -10.17
C TYR A 366 13.84 24.45 -10.20
N LYS A 367 13.01 25.20 -10.94
CA LYS A 367 13.11 26.67 -11.00
C LYS A 367 12.35 27.40 -9.89
N ASN A 368 11.18 26.90 -9.53
CA ASN A 368 10.33 27.48 -8.51
C ASN A 368 10.00 26.44 -7.44
N MET A 369 9.81 26.92 -6.21
CA MET A 369 9.38 26.12 -5.07
C MET A 369 8.12 26.73 -4.48
N LYS A 370 7.07 25.92 -4.38
CA LYS A 370 5.82 26.32 -3.75
C LYS A 370 5.85 25.95 -2.26
N ILE A 371 5.59 26.95 -1.42
CA ILE A 371 5.49 26.84 0.04
C ILE A 371 4.11 27.35 0.44
N ASN A 372 3.29 26.50 1.01
CA ASN A 372 1.95 26.87 1.46
C ASN A 372 2.02 27.29 2.94
N LEU A 373 1.61 28.52 3.24
CA LEU A 373 1.63 29.10 4.57
C LEU A 373 0.21 29.42 5.04
N PHE A 374 -0.01 29.21 6.34
CA PHE A 374 -1.21 29.59 7.06
C PHE A 374 -0.82 30.47 8.26
N PHE A 375 -1.69 31.36 8.71
CA PHE A 375 -1.44 32.21 9.87
C PHE A 375 -2.69 32.35 10.72
N ASP A 376 -2.57 32.29 12.04
CA ASP A 376 -3.67 32.58 12.97
C ASP A 376 -3.19 33.40 14.17
N ASP A 377 -4.07 33.60 15.16
CA ASP A 377 -3.77 34.36 16.39
C ASP A 377 -2.60 33.78 17.21
N SER A 378 -2.19 32.53 16.95
CA SER A 378 -1.06 31.86 17.59
C SER A 378 0.23 31.89 16.75
N GLY A 379 0.19 32.46 15.55
CA GLY A 379 1.36 32.71 14.70
C GLY A 379 1.27 32.08 13.31
N MET A 380 2.43 31.85 12.70
CA MET A 380 2.55 31.35 11.34
C MET A 380 2.82 29.85 11.30
N TYR A 381 2.25 29.18 10.29
CA TYR A 381 2.33 27.74 10.11
C TYR A 381 2.71 27.39 8.68
N LEU A 382 3.51 26.34 8.56
CA LEU A 382 3.75 25.65 7.31
C LEU A 382 2.63 24.62 7.09
N ILE A 383 1.96 24.69 5.94
CA ILE A 383 0.98 23.70 5.52
C ILE A 383 1.74 22.51 4.92
N LYS A 384 1.80 21.41 5.66
CA LYS A 384 2.43 20.15 5.22
C LYS A 384 1.46 19.22 4.49
N ASP A 385 0.18 19.37 4.76
CA ASP A 385 -0.95 18.73 4.09
C ASP A 385 -2.21 19.56 4.41
N ILE A 386 -3.35 19.24 3.79
CA ILE A 386 -4.63 19.94 3.97
C ILE A 386 -5.06 19.99 5.45
N ASN A 387 -4.66 19.01 6.28
CA ASN A 387 -5.01 18.97 7.70
C ASN A 387 -3.81 19.12 8.65
N LYS A 388 -2.57 18.95 8.16
CA LYS A 388 -1.35 19.06 8.99
C LYS A 388 -0.69 20.43 8.81
N LYS A 389 -0.83 21.28 9.83
CA LYS A 389 -0.17 22.58 9.95
C LYS A 389 0.95 22.47 11.00
N GLU A 390 2.16 22.89 10.64
CA GLU A 390 3.31 22.92 11.55
C GLU A 390 3.63 24.36 11.93
N HIS A 391 3.65 24.67 13.23
CA HIS A 391 4.01 26.00 13.71
C HIS A 391 5.47 26.35 13.35
N LEU A 392 5.66 27.56 12.84
CA LEU A 392 6.96 28.10 12.44
C LEU A 392 7.47 29.08 13.51
N ASP A 393 8.25 28.54 14.45
CA ASP A 393 8.98 29.33 15.41
C ASP A 393 10.03 30.26 14.75
N PRO A 394 10.52 31.32 15.43
CA PRO A 394 11.52 32.24 14.88
C PRO A 394 12.76 31.58 14.27
N TYR A 395 13.27 30.51 14.86
CA TYR A 395 14.47 29.82 14.41
C TYR A 395 14.23 29.06 13.10
N ARG A 396 13.09 28.35 12.99
CA ARG A 396 12.68 27.66 11.76
C ARG A 396 12.42 28.64 10.63
N ARG A 397 11.86 29.81 10.95
CA ARG A 397 11.64 30.91 9.99
C ARG A 397 12.94 31.36 9.33
N GLU A 398 13.97 31.69 10.12
CA GLU A 398 15.28 32.06 9.58
C GLU A 398 15.94 30.93 8.79
N ARG A 399 15.75 29.67 9.19
CA ARG A 399 16.32 28.54 8.45
C ARG A 399 15.73 28.37 7.07
N ILE A 400 14.41 28.52 6.90
CA ILE A 400 13.75 28.38 5.59
C ILE A 400 14.31 29.42 4.61
N THR A 401 14.58 30.62 5.09
CA THR A 401 14.88 31.78 4.24
C THR A 401 16.32 31.75 3.74
N HIS A 402 17.29 31.59 4.65
CA HIS A 402 18.70 31.33 4.30
C HIS A 402 18.84 30.12 3.39
N TRP A 403 17.97 29.12 3.57
CA TRP A 403 18.01 27.90 2.78
C TRP A 403 17.48 28.11 1.36
N VAL A 404 16.33 28.79 1.18
CA VAL A 404 15.81 29.13 -0.17
C VAL A 404 16.85 29.94 -0.96
N GLU A 405 17.52 30.91 -0.30
CA GLU A 405 18.62 31.67 -0.90
C GLU A 405 19.76 30.75 -1.38
N SER A 406 20.17 29.79 -0.53
CA SER A 406 21.28 28.88 -0.85
C SER A 406 21.06 28.00 -2.08
N LEU A 407 19.80 27.76 -2.46
CA LEU A 407 19.46 26.93 -3.61
C LEU A 407 19.34 27.70 -4.92
N GLY A 408 19.21 29.03 -4.88
CA GLY A 408 18.98 29.85 -6.08
C GLY A 408 17.66 29.52 -6.79
N ILE A 409 16.64 29.11 -6.04
CA ILE A 409 15.29 28.75 -6.55
C ILE A 409 14.32 29.89 -6.24
N TYR A 410 13.45 30.22 -7.20
CA TYR A 410 12.37 31.19 -7.03
C TYR A 410 11.29 30.65 -6.08
N CYS A 411 10.78 31.44 -5.14
CA CYS A 411 9.78 30.95 -4.18
C CYS A 411 8.38 31.43 -4.53
N ARG A 412 7.40 30.53 -4.46
CA ARG A 412 5.98 30.82 -4.63
C ARG A 412 5.26 30.54 -3.31
N ILE A 413 4.80 31.58 -2.64
CA ILE A 413 4.10 31.46 -1.36
C ILE A 413 2.61 31.35 -1.61
N GLY A 414 2.04 30.18 -1.31
CA GLY A 414 0.60 30.00 -1.19
C GLY A 414 0.12 30.58 0.13
N ILE A 415 -0.77 31.56 0.08
CA ILE A 415 -1.33 32.22 1.26
C ILE A 415 -2.76 31.71 1.44
N GLU A 416 -2.95 30.77 2.37
CA GLU A 416 -4.28 30.36 2.83
C GLU A 416 -4.77 31.36 3.87
N ILE A 417 -5.86 32.07 3.56
CA ILE A 417 -6.40 33.08 4.48
C ILE A 417 -7.37 32.42 5.46
N PRO A 418 -7.23 32.65 6.78
CA PRO A 418 -8.10 32.05 7.77
C PRO A 418 -9.56 32.35 7.51
N LYS A 419 -10.39 31.32 7.64
CA LYS A 419 -11.83 31.50 7.57
C LYS A 419 -12.31 32.42 8.68
N GLU A 420 -11.62 32.50 9.82
CA GLU A 420 -11.92 33.35 10.98
C GLU A 420 -11.74 34.85 10.68
N CYS A 421 -10.74 35.21 9.86
CA CYS A 421 -10.60 36.56 9.29
C CYS A 421 -11.79 36.92 8.37
N VAL A 422 -12.59 35.92 7.99
CA VAL A 422 -13.74 36.01 7.11
C VAL A 422 -15.07 35.66 7.84
N ASP A 423 -15.04 34.96 8.97
CA ASP A 423 -16.21 34.45 9.72
C ASP A 423 -16.73 35.49 10.72
N GLY A 424 -15.90 36.44 11.15
CA GLY A 424 -16.37 37.69 11.76
C GLY A 424 -17.38 38.43 10.87
N ILE A 425 -17.42 38.11 9.57
CA ILE A 425 -18.32 38.68 8.57
C ILE A 425 -19.53 37.77 8.28
N TYR A 426 -19.49 36.48 8.64
CA TYR A 426 -20.52 35.48 8.35
C TYR A 426 -21.66 35.45 9.39
N LEU A 427 -21.35 35.80 10.64
CA LEU A 427 -22.31 35.82 11.74
C LEU A 427 -22.94 37.22 11.84
N TYR A 428 -24.25 37.30 11.61
CA TYR A 428 -25.05 38.51 11.63
C TYR A 428 -24.86 39.36 12.91
N LYS A 429 -23.98 40.36 12.83
CA LYS A 429 -23.99 41.72 13.42
C LYS A 429 -22.60 42.31 13.15
N TYR A 430 -22.44 43.62 13.22
CA TYR A 430 -21.16 44.35 13.16
C TYR A 430 -20.73 44.93 11.80
N GLU A 431 -20.23 46.18 11.90
CA GLU A 431 -20.03 47.22 10.89
C GLU A 431 -18.60 47.19 10.32
N ASN A 432 -18.12 48.26 9.66
CA ASN A 432 -16.81 48.42 9.01
C ASN A 432 -15.57 47.96 9.82
N GLN A 433 -15.70 47.80 11.14
CA GLN A 433 -14.65 47.41 12.08
C GLN A 433 -14.05 46.01 11.83
N ASP A 434 -14.81 45.07 11.26
CA ASP A 434 -14.31 43.71 11.01
C ASP A 434 -13.38 43.63 9.79
N VAL A 435 -13.59 44.49 8.79
CA VAL A 435 -12.66 44.60 7.65
C VAL A 435 -11.35 45.23 8.12
N GLU A 436 -11.40 46.20 9.04
CA GLU A 436 -10.20 46.80 9.65
C GLU A 436 -9.45 45.78 10.54
N ASN A 437 -10.16 44.94 11.30
CA ASN A 437 -9.53 43.87 12.08
C ASN A 437 -8.88 42.79 11.21
N ALA A 438 -9.57 42.34 10.15
CA ALA A 438 -9.00 41.41 9.18
C ALA A 438 -7.79 42.02 8.46
N TYR A 439 -7.87 43.31 8.11
CA TYR A 439 -6.77 44.06 7.52
C TYR A 439 -5.57 44.18 8.46
N SER A 440 -5.79 44.52 9.74
CA SER A 440 -4.74 44.60 10.77
C SER A 440 -4.02 43.26 10.96
N ARG A 441 -4.78 42.15 11.04
CA ARG A 441 -4.22 40.79 11.12
C ARG A 441 -3.39 40.42 9.88
N LEU A 442 -3.87 40.81 8.70
CA LEU A 442 -3.13 40.60 7.45
C LEU A 442 -1.87 41.47 7.38
N GLU A 443 -1.90 42.72 7.88
CA GLU A 443 -0.71 43.55 7.99
C GLU A 443 0.34 42.91 8.91
N GLU A 444 -0.05 42.40 10.07
CA GLU A 444 0.84 41.68 10.98
C GLU A 444 1.47 40.44 10.31
N PHE A 445 0.67 39.64 9.60
CA PHE A 445 1.18 38.52 8.80
C PHE A 445 2.22 38.98 7.77
N PHE A 446 1.94 40.05 7.02
CA PHE A 446 2.87 40.54 6.02
C PHE A 446 4.14 41.16 6.60
N GLU A 447 4.09 41.77 7.79
CA GLU A 447 5.28 42.19 8.51
C GLU A 447 6.13 40.99 8.93
N HIS A 448 5.51 39.90 9.41
CA HIS A 448 6.23 38.64 9.66
C HIS A 448 6.78 38.01 8.39
N LEU A 449 6.08 38.11 7.26
CA LEU A 449 6.53 37.60 5.97
C LEU A 449 7.71 38.41 5.40
N LYS A 450 7.76 39.72 5.65
CA LYS A 450 8.93 40.55 5.32
C LYS A 450 10.17 40.17 6.13
N LEU A 451 10.00 39.75 7.38
CA LEU A 451 11.11 39.22 8.18
C LEU A 451 11.62 37.89 7.64
N LEU A 452 10.78 37.15 6.90
CA LEU A 452 11.20 35.96 6.19
C LEU A 452 11.94 36.31 4.90
N ILE A 453 11.42 37.26 4.11
CA ILE A 453 11.91 37.48 2.76
C ILE A 453 12.98 38.59 2.74
N PRO A 454 14.25 38.27 2.40
CA PRO A 454 15.31 39.24 2.24
C PRO A 454 14.92 40.30 1.20
N SER A 455 15.18 41.58 1.52
CA SER A 455 14.75 42.71 0.68
C SER A 455 15.38 42.69 -0.73
N SER A 456 16.55 42.07 -0.89
CA SER A 456 17.26 41.89 -2.16
C SER A 456 16.55 40.97 -3.15
N ASP A 457 15.67 40.10 -2.66
CA ASP A 457 15.12 38.98 -3.41
C ASP A 457 13.62 39.07 -3.64
N LEU A 458 12.94 40.12 -3.19
CA LEU A 458 11.48 40.27 -3.32
C LEU A 458 10.96 40.07 -4.76
N LYS A 459 11.71 40.49 -5.77
CA LYS A 459 11.41 40.27 -7.20
C LYS A 459 11.43 38.79 -7.64
N ASN A 460 12.10 37.94 -6.87
CA ASN A 460 12.23 36.49 -7.11
C ASN A 460 11.14 35.69 -6.37
N TRP A 461 10.21 36.37 -5.69
CA TRP A 461 9.13 35.77 -4.94
C TRP A 461 7.80 36.08 -5.62
N SER A 462 6.93 35.07 -5.65
CA SER A 462 5.56 35.18 -6.16
C SER A 462 4.57 34.75 -5.09
N PHE A 463 3.37 35.33 -5.11
CA PHE A 463 2.35 35.10 -4.09
C PHE A 463 1.09 34.55 -4.75
N GLU A 464 0.64 33.40 -4.27
CA GLU A 464 -0.60 32.78 -4.70
C GLU A 464 -1.67 32.99 -3.64
N LEU A 465 -2.77 33.63 -4.04
CA LEU A 465 -3.92 33.86 -3.17
C LEU A 465 -4.86 32.65 -3.22
N ASP A 466 -4.97 31.94 -2.09
CA ASP A 466 -5.83 30.76 -1.92
C ASP A 466 -7.11 31.15 -1.17
N MET A 467 -8.23 31.29 -1.90
CA MET A 467 -9.55 31.64 -1.34
C MET A 467 -10.76 30.91 -1.96
N PRO A 468 -10.76 29.56 -2.08
CA PRO A 468 -11.81 28.78 -2.74
C PRO A 468 -13.23 29.01 -2.27
N TRP A 469 -13.41 29.30 -0.98
CA TRP A 469 -14.71 29.63 -0.44
C TRP A 469 -15.29 30.95 -0.97
N VAL A 470 -14.47 31.95 -1.32
CA VAL A 470 -14.93 33.28 -1.77
C VAL A 470 -15.82 33.16 -3.00
N TRP A 471 -15.39 32.38 -3.98
CA TRP A 471 -16.12 32.21 -5.23
C TRP A 471 -17.14 31.04 -5.16
N MET A 472 -17.07 30.16 -4.15
CA MET A 472 -18.11 29.15 -3.85
C MET A 472 -19.38 29.74 -3.23
N ILE A 473 -19.29 30.81 -2.43
CA ILE A 473 -20.42 31.36 -1.66
C ILE A 473 -21.27 32.26 -2.56
N SER A 474 -22.17 31.66 -3.33
CA SER A 474 -22.84 32.32 -4.45
C SER A 474 -24.38 32.44 -4.32
N ARG A 475 -24.95 32.46 -3.10
CA ARG A 475 -26.43 32.58 -2.94
C ARG A 475 -26.94 33.71 -2.08
N ASN A 476 -26.07 34.46 -1.38
CA ASN A 476 -26.52 35.53 -0.48
C ASN A 476 -25.89 36.88 -0.90
N HIS A 477 -26.59 37.66 -1.73
CA HIS A 477 -26.12 38.94 -2.30
C HIS A 477 -25.54 39.95 -1.27
N LYS A 478 -25.87 39.82 0.02
CA LYS A 478 -25.35 40.69 1.10
C LYS A 478 -23.87 40.47 1.41
N ASN A 479 -23.32 39.27 1.22
CA ASN A 479 -21.93 38.96 1.58
C ASN A 479 -20.96 39.12 0.40
N TYR A 480 -21.46 39.09 -0.85
CA TYR A 480 -20.69 39.23 -2.07
C TYR A 480 -19.81 40.49 -2.12
N ARG A 481 -20.38 41.67 -1.79
CA ARG A 481 -19.62 42.93 -1.76
C ARG A 481 -18.49 42.91 -0.71
N LYS A 482 -18.72 42.22 0.41
CA LYS A 482 -17.71 42.10 1.48
C LYS A 482 -16.54 41.24 1.02
N TYR A 483 -16.79 40.09 0.39
CA TYR A 483 -15.71 39.25 -0.14
C TYR A 483 -14.89 39.95 -1.22
N LYS A 484 -15.54 40.69 -2.14
CA LYS A 484 -14.83 41.51 -3.12
C LYS A 484 -13.93 42.55 -2.44
N SER A 485 -14.42 43.22 -1.39
CA SER A 485 -13.61 44.18 -0.62
C SER A 485 -12.43 43.52 0.10
N ILE A 486 -12.61 42.34 0.69
CA ILE A 486 -11.53 41.60 1.37
C ILE A 486 -10.44 41.23 0.37
N TYR A 487 -10.81 40.62 -0.76
CA TYR A 487 -9.86 40.26 -1.82
C TYR A 487 -9.08 41.48 -2.31
N ARG A 488 -9.77 42.60 -2.56
CA ARG A 488 -9.13 43.89 -2.92
C ARG A 488 -8.12 44.34 -1.87
N CYS A 489 -8.47 44.25 -0.60
CA CYS A 489 -7.59 44.65 0.50
C CYS A 489 -6.33 43.78 0.55
N ILE A 490 -6.47 42.45 0.45
CA ILE A 490 -5.34 41.50 0.44
C ILE A 490 -4.45 41.78 -0.75
N TYR A 491 -5.01 41.86 -1.96
CA TYR A 491 -4.24 42.12 -3.16
C TYR A 491 -3.44 43.43 -3.02
N LYS A 492 -4.07 44.49 -2.52
CA LYS A 492 -3.40 45.78 -2.27
C LYS A 492 -2.31 45.66 -1.20
N LEU A 493 -2.52 44.88 -0.15
CA LEU A 493 -1.51 44.62 0.87
C LEU A 493 -0.29 43.89 0.30
N VAL A 494 -0.50 42.84 -0.49
CA VAL A 494 0.58 42.11 -1.18
C VAL A 494 1.32 43.08 -2.11
N ALA A 495 0.59 43.74 -3.01
CA ALA A 495 1.18 44.66 -3.99
C ALA A 495 1.92 45.84 -3.34
N ARG A 496 1.46 46.33 -2.18
CA ARG A 496 2.11 47.41 -1.43
C ARG A 496 3.40 46.95 -0.76
N ASN A 497 3.38 45.77 -0.13
CA ASN A 497 4.47 45.26 0.68
C ASN A 497 5.56 44.54 -0.14
N PHE A 498 5.18 43.98 -1.29
CA PHE A 498 6.02 43.19 -2.18
C PHE A 498 5.98 43.78 -3.59
N GLN A 499 6.44 45.03 -3.70
CA GLN A 499 6.52 45.73 -4.99
C GLN A 499 7.42 44.92 -5.93
N GLU A 500 6.98 44.73 -7.18
CA GLU A 500 7.63 43.91 -8.23
C GLU A 500 7.36 42.38 -8.16
N SER A 501 6.74 41.85 -7.10
CA SER A 501 6.40 40.43 -7.02
C SER A 501 5.19 40.06 -7.89
N GLU A 502 5.21 38.87 -8.47
CA GLU A 502 4.06 38.33 -9.20
C GLU A 502 2.97 37.86 -8.25
N ILE A 503 1.71 38.23 -8.54
CA ILE A 503 0.54 37.83 -7.75
C ILE A 503 -0.37 36.97 -8.61
N GLY A 504 -0.67 35.77 -8.13
CA GLY A 504 -1.53 34.82 -8.80
C GLY A 504 -2.72 34.39 -7.96
N VAL A 505 -3.62 33.66 -8.61
CA VAL A 505 -4.90 33.21 -8.04
C VAL A 505 -5.00 31.71 -8.15
N TYR A 506 -5.23 31.05 -7.03
CA TYR A 506 -5.62 29.65 -7.02
C TYR A 506 -7.11 29.53 -7.25
N LEU A 507 -7.57 28.74 -8.22
CA LEU A 507 -8.97 28.65 -8.62
C LEU A 507 -9.76 27.58 -7.85
N GLY A 508 -9.12 26.81 -6.98
CA GLY A 508 -9.73 25.65 -6.33
C GLY A 508 -9.62 24.36 -7.17
N ASP A 509 -10.39 23.35 -6.76
CA ASP A 509 -10.42 22.07 -7.47
C ASP A 509 -11.31 22.09 -8.71
N ILE A 510 -10.94 21.26 -9.69
CA ILE A 510 -11.54 21.27 -11.04
C ILE A 510 -13.04 20.97 -11.08
N ASP A 511 -13.60 20.29 -10.06
CA ASP A 511 -15.03 20.02 -9.98
C ASP A 511 -15.82 21.28 -9.63
N VAL A 512 -15.22 22.22 -8.88
CA VAL A 512 -15.89 23.48 -8.54
C VAL A 512 -15.87 24.47 -9.71
N VAL A 513 -14.84 24.41 -10.56
CA VAL A 513 -14.69 25.21 -11.79
C VAL A 513 -15.73 24.85 -12.87
N LYS A 514 -16.41 23.69 -12.77
CA LYS A 514 -17.52 23.28 -13.67
C LYS A 514 -18.75 24.20 -13.57
N SER A 515 -18.89 24.98 -12.51
CA SER A 515 -20.02 25.88 -12.31
C SER A 515 -19.85 27.18 -13.10
N LYS A 516 -20.69 27.41 -14.12
CA LYS A 516 -20.72 28.70 -14.84
C LYS A 516 -20.84 29.91 -13.90
N HIS A 517 -21.56 29.74 -12.79
CA HIS A 517 -21.75 30.82 -11.82
C HIS A 517 -20.47 31.12 -11.01
N TYR A 518 -19.68 30.09 -10.72
CA TYR A 518 -18.39 30.22 -10.03
C TYR A 518 -17.37 30.97 -10.91
N LEU A 519 -17.31 30.60 -12.19
CA LEU A 519 -16.46 31.26 -13.18
C LEU A 519 -16.81 32.75 -13.34
N SER A 520 -18.11 33.07 -13.39
CA SER A 520 -18.60 34.46 -13.40
C SER A 520 -18.17 35.24 -12.15
N ASN A 521 -18.20 34.61 -10.97
CA ASN A 521 -17.78 35.28 -9.74
C ASN A 521 -16.27 35.61 -9.74
N ILE A 522 -15.43 34.71 -10.29
CA ILE A 522 -13.99 34.95 -10.44
C ILE A 522 -13.77 36.18 -11.33
N GLU A 523 -14.44 36.23 -12.47
CA GLU A 523 -14.38 37.35 -13.39
C GLU A 523 -14.78 38.67 -12.70
N ASP A 524 -15.91 38.68 -11.99
CA ASP A 524 -16.43 39.89 -11.35
C ASP A 524 -15.63 40.36 -10.12
N ILE A 525 -15.05 39.43 -9.33
CA ILE A 525 -14.33 39.74 -8.09
C ILE A 525 -12.89 40.12 -8.37
N ILE A 526 -12.25 39.41 -9.30
CA ILE A 526 -10.81 39.47 -9.52
C ILE A 526 -10.51 40.25 -10.79
N ILE A 527 -10.98 39.76 -11.94
CA ILE A 527 -10.43 40.15 -13.25
C ILE A 527 -10.76 41.58 -13.66
N ASP A 528 -11.95 42.06 -13.32
CA ASP A 528 -12.39 43.43 -13.63
C ASP A 528 -11.46 44.51 -13.06
N GLU A 529 -10.73 44.21 -11.98
CA GLU A 529 -9.86 45.18 -11.30
C GLU A 529 -8.41 44.75 -11.11
N PHE A 530 -8.16 43.45 -11.06
CA PHE A 530 -6.84 42.86 -10.83
C PHE A 530 -6.56 41.85 -11.93
N LYS A 531 -5.41 42.02 -12.59
CA LYS A 531 -4.95 41.13 -13.67
C LYS A 531 -3.89 40.19 -13.08
N PRO A 532 -4.22 38.93 -12.76
CA PRO A 532 -3.26 38.03 -12.12
C PRO A 532 -2.09 37.71 -13.05
N ASN A 533 -0.90 37.61 -12.49
CA ASN A 533 0.31 37.17 -13.21
C ASN A 533 0.25 35.67 -13.52
N PHE A 534 -0.44 34.88 -12.70
CA PHE A 534 -0.61 33.45 -12.91
C PHE A 534 -1.90 32.91 -12.28
N PHE A 535 -2.36 31.78 -12.80
CA PHE A 535 -3.45 30.99 -12.25
C PHE A 535 -2.95 29.59 -11.88
N SER A 536 -3.52 29.05 -10.81
CA SER A 536 -3.31 27.67 -10.43
C SER A 536 -4.61 26.97 -10.08
N PHE A 537 -4.63 25.65 -10.20
CA PHE A 537 -5.83 24.85 -9.90
C PHE A 537 -5.46 23.40 -9.58
N ASP A 538 -6.36 22.69 -8.93
CA ASP A 538 -6.15 21.27 -8.60
C ASP A 538 -6.94 20.35 -9.53
N ILE A 539 -6.36 19.19 -9.84
CA ILE A 539 -7.02 18.10 -10.57
C ILE A 539 -7.37 16.98 -9.59
N LEU A 540 -8.65 16.59 -9.57
CA LEU A 540 -9.16 15.44 -8.81
C LEU A 540 -9.45 14.27 -9.76
N ASP A 541 -8.92 13.09 -9.48
CA ASP A 541 -9.31 11.85 -10.16
C ASP A 541 -10.78 11.51 -9.83
N GLU A 542 -11.64 11.52 -10.84
CA GLU A 542 -13.09 11.28 -10.67
C GLU A 542 -13.43 9.92 -10.04
N ARG A 543 -12.51 8.94 -10.10
CA ARG A 543 -12.68 7.64 -9.42
C ARG A 543 -12.78 7.78 -7.89
N LEU A 544 -12.27 8.89 -7.32
CA LEU A 544 -12.45 9.24 -5.91
C LEU A 544 -13.94 9.30 -5.49
N PHE A 545 -14.85 9.61 -6.44
CA PHE A 545 -16.24 9.93 -6.13
C PHE A 545 -17.26 9.05 -6.86
N ASN A 546 -16.86 8.27 -7.87
CA ASN A 546 -17.81 7.56 -8.73
C ASN A 546 -17.36 6.12 -9.07
N LYS A 547 -18.03 5.13 -8.46
CA LYS A 547 -17.68 3.70 -8.54
C LYS A 547 -17.89 3.04 -9.90
N ASN A 548 -18.51 3.73 -10.86
CA ASN A 548 -18.91 3.18 -12.16
C ASN A 548 -18.01 3.62 -13.34
N ILE A 549 -16.90 4.33 -13.09
CA ILE A 549 -16.04 4.84 -14.15
C ILE A 549 -14.91 3.84 -14.44
N THR A 550 -14.83 3.35 -15.67
CA THR A 550 -13.70 2.53 -16.17
C THR A 550 -12.45 3.37 -16.45
N ALA A 551 -11.26 2.81 -16.22
CA ALA A 551 -9.98 3.52 -16.17
C ALA A 551 -9.54 4.20 -17.49
N ALA A 552 -9.89 3.63 -18.65
CA ALA A 552 -9.58 4.22 -19.95
C ALA A 552 -10.19 5.63 -20.14
N ASN A 553 -11.25 5.96 -19.37
CA ASN A 553 -11.87 7.28 -19.42
C ASN A 553 -11.14 8.34 -18.57
N THR A 554 -10.35 7.98 -17.56
CA THR A 554 -9.84 8.96 -16.58
C THR A 554 -8.75 9.87 -17.13
N ARG A 555 -7.72 9.33 -17.81
CA ARG A 555 -6.66 10.15 -18.43
C ARG A 555 -7.25 11.09 -19.49
N ILE A 556 -8.17 10.59 -20.30
CA ILE A 556 -8.87 11.37 -21.35
C ILE A 556 -9.69 12.49 -20.71
N LYS A 557 -10.46 12.17 -19.67
CA LYS A 557 -11.26 13.16 -18.93
C LYS A 557 -10.40 14.23 -18.26
N ASN A 558 -9.32 13.85 -17.57
CA ASN A 558 -8.39 14.82 -16.96
C ASN A 558 -7.84 15.80 -18.02
N LEU A 559 -7.47 15.31 -19.20
CA LEU A 559 -7.06 16.15 -20.33
C LEU A 559 -8.20 17.08 -20.80
N GLU A 560 -9.41 16.55 -20.96
CA GLU A 560 -10.59 17.35 -21.33
C GLU A 560 -10.88 18.46 -20.31
N TYR A 561 -10.68 18.19 -19.02
CA TYR A 561 -10.88 19.17 -17.96
C TYR A 561 -9.80 20.24 -17.92
N ILE A 562 -8.53 19.86 -18.04
CA ILE A 562 -7.42 20.82 -18.17
C ILE A 562 -7.74 21.79 -19.30
N LYS A 563 -8.14 21.28 -20.47
CA LYS A 563 -8.51 22.12 -21.62
C LYS A 563 -9.60 23.14 -21.30
N LYS A 564 -10.68 22.72 -20.63
CA LYS A 564 -11.78 23.63 -20.26
C LYS A 564 -11.32 24.76 -19.34
N VAL A 565 -10.47 24.47 -18.36
CA VAL A 565 -9.92 25.51 -17.47
C VAL A 565 -9.01 26.46 -18.24
N MET A 566 -8.16 25.92 -19.13
CA MET A 566 -7.27 26.72 -19.97
C MET A 566 -8.06 27.63 -20.92
N GLU A 567 -9.08 27.09 -21.59
CA GLU A 567 -10.00 27.85 -22.46
C GLU A 567 -10.67 29.00 -21.70
N PHE A 568 -11.18 28.75 -20.48
CA PHE A 568 -11.76 29.80 -19.64
C PHE A 568 -10.77 30.93 -19.33
N ILE A 569 -9.54 30.59 -18.92
CA ILE A 569 -8.52 31.60 -18.61
C ILE A 569 -8.13 32.36 -19.88
N GLU A 570 -8.00 31.69 -21.03
CA GLU A 570 -7.71 32.33 -22.31
C GLU A 570 -8.81 33.29 -22.78
N GLU A 571 -10.08 32.96 -22.52
CA GLU A 571 -11.21 33.86 -22.75
C GLU A 571 -11.10 35.14 -21.91
N LEU A 572 -10.72 35.01 -20.63
CA LEU A 572 -10.48 36.16 -19.75
C LEU A 572 -9.30 37.01 -20.22
N GLU A 573 -8.16 36.38 -20.54
CA GLU A 573 -6.96 37.04 -21.07
C GLU A 573 -7.28 37.88 -22.31
N LYS A 574 -8.08 37.31 -23.22
CA LYS A 574 -8.55 38.00 -24.43
C LYS A 574 -9.51 39.14 -24.11
N LYS A 575 -10.52 38.90 -23.26
CA LYS A 575 -11.56 39.88 -22.92
C LYS A 575 -10.98 41.11 -22.21
N TYR A 576 -10.02 40.92 -21.31
CA TYR A 576 -9.44 42.00 -20.48
C TYR A 576 -8.03 42.43 -20.89
N SER A 577 -7.49 41.86 -21.98
CA SER A 577 -6.18 42.20 -22.55
C SER A 577 -5.05 42.08 -21.52
N PHE A 578 -4.80 40.86 -21.05
CA PHE A 578 -3.66 40.51 -20.20
C PHE A 578 -3.15 39.10 -20.52
N LYS A 579 -2.02 38.71 -19.93
CA LYS A 579 -1.49 37.35 -20.02
C LYS A 579 -1.12 36.86 -18.63
N SER A 580 -1.24 35.56 -18.44
CA SER A 580 -0.97 34.87 -17.18
C SER A 580 -0.30 33.52 -17.42
N GLU A 581 0.62 33.13 -16.52
CA GLU A 581 1.09 31.74 -16.44
C GLU A 581 -0.02 30.84 -15.87
N LYS A 582 -0.06 29.56 -16.28
CA LYS A 582 -1.08 28.60 -15.83
C LYS A 582 -0.39 27.33 -15.36
N TYR A 583 -0.77 26.81 -14.19
CA TYR A 583 -0.23 25.55 -13.72
C TYR A 583 -1.20 24.76 -12.84
N VAL A 584 -1.05 23.44 -12.84
CA VAL A 584 -1.74 22.55 -11.91
C VAL A 584 -0.99 22.58 -10.59
N SER A 585 -1.64 23.07 -9.55
CA SER A 585 -1.12 23.12 -8.19
C SER A 585 -0.97 21.69 -7.65
N ARG A 586 -2.06 20.91 -7.58
CA ARG A 586 -2.03 19.52 -7.11
C ARG A 586 -2.78 18.59 -8.05
N MET A 587 -2.18 17.46 -8.40
CA MET A 587 -2.85 16.36 -9.11
C MET A 587 -3.11 15.21 -8.14
N LEU A 588 -4.38 14.98 -7.81
CA LEU A 588 -4.83 14.04 -6.79
C LEU A 588 -5.28 12.75 -7.51
N ILE A 589 -4.54 11.65 -7.35
CA ILE A 589 -4.79 10.40 -8.08
C ILE A 589 -5.32 9.32 -7.13
N TYR A 590 -6.46 8.73 -7.51
CA TYR A 590 -7.11 7.66 -6.77
C TYR A 590 -6.49 6.29 -7.03
N TYR A 591 -6.39 5.48 -5.99
CA TYR A 591 -5.98 4.09 -6.14
C TYR A 591 -6.69 3.10 -5.21
N GLU A 592 -7.10 1.98 -5.80
CA GLU A 592 -7.49 0.76 -5.08
C GLU A 592 -6.24 -0.09 -4.75
N TRP A 593 -5.48 0.30 -3.73
CA TRP A 593 -4.27 -0.46 -3.34
C TRP A 593 -4.55 -1.83 -2.72
N ASN A 594 -5.81 -2.11 -2.37
CA ASN A 594 -6.18 -3.37 -1.72
C ASN A 594 -5.95 -4.58 -2.63
N SER A 595 -6.01 -4.40 -3.95
CA SER A 595 -5.91 -5.48 -4.93
C SER A 595 -4.48 -5.69 -5.45
N ILE A 596 -3.52 -4.80 -5.13
CA ILE A 596 -2.14 -4.86 -5.63
C ILE A 596 -1.16 -4.88 -4.45
N PRO A 597 -0.28 -5.90 -4.35
CA PRO A 597 0.66 -6.04 -3.24
C PRO A 597 1.50 -4.78 -3.01
N LYS A 598 1.76 -4.47 -1.73
CA LYS A 598 2.47 -3.24 -1.33
C LYS A 598 3.83 -3.11 -1.97
N ILE A 599 4.49 -4.22 -2.25
CA ILE A 599 5.82 -4.27 -2.87
C ILE A 599 5.94 -3.50 -4.20
N TYR A 600 4.84 -3.36 -4.96
CA TYR A 600 4.82 -2.68 -6.27
C TYR A 600 4.51 -1.19 -6.20
N TRP A 601 4.26 -0.70 -5.01
CA TRP A 601 3.72 0.62 -4.79
C TRP A 601 4.62 1.75 -5.29
N GLU A 602 5.93 1.61 -5.20
CA GLU A 602 6.87 2.60 -5.74
C GLU A 602 6.83 2.67 -7.26
N SER A 603 6.80 1.52 -7.94
CA SER A 603 6.78 1.43 -9.40
C SER A 603 5.45 1.93 -9.97
N ILE A 604 4.35 1.72 -9.26
CA ILE A 604 3.06 2.34 -9.59
C ILE A 604 3.15 3.86 -9.49
N CYS A 605 3.75 4.41 -8.44
CA CYS A 605 3.99 5.85 -8.32
C CYS A 605 4.91 6.36 -9.45
N ALA A 606 5.93 5.60 -9.84
CA ALA A 606 6.81 5.93 -10.96
C ALA A 606 6.03 5.96 -12.29
N LEU A 607 5.25 4.93 -12.63
CA LEU A 607 4.45 4.92 -13.86
C LEU A 607 3.40 6.05 -13.89
N ASN A 608 2.88 6.46 -12.74
CA ASN A 608 2.04 7.65 -12.65
C ASN A 608 2.76 8.95 -12.95
N LEU A 609 4.02 9.06 -12.50
CA LEU A 609 4.86 10.20 -12.85
C LEU A 609 5.07 10.26 -14.37
N ILE A 610 5.18 9.13 -15.07
CA ILE A 610 5.17 9.08 -16.54
C ILE A 610 3.84 9.58 -17.09
N ASN A 611 2.70 9.11 -16.56
CA ASN A 611 1.39 9.60 -17.00
C ASN A 611 1.24 11.13 -16.80
N ARG A 612 1.72 11.68 -15.68
CA ARG A 612 1.81 13.13 -15.45
C ARG A 612 2.67 13.79 -16.52
N PHE A 613 3.85 13.26 -16.79
CA PHE A 613 4.77 13.80 -17.79
C PHE A 613 4.08 13.88 -19.17
N LEU A 614 3.38 12.83 -19.58
CA LEU A 614 2.66 12.81 -20.85
C LEU A 614 1.52 13.83 -20.89
N VAL A 615 0.78 14.02 -19.78
CA VAL A 615 -0.28 15.03 -19.68
C VAL A 615 0.30 16.44 -19.77
N ALA A 616 1.33 16.72 -18.97
CA ALA A 616 2.02 18.01 -18.94
C ALA A 616 2.61 18.37 -20.31
N GLN A 617 3.22 17.40 -20.99
CA GLN A 617 3.78 17.57 -22.33
C GLN A 617 2.69 17.85 -23.37
N LYS A 618 1.59 17.09 -23.34
CA LYS A 618 0.51 17.20 -24.32
C LYS A 618 -0.24 18.53 -24.23
N GLU A 619 -0.55 18.98 -23.02
CA GLU A 619 -1.32 20.20 -22.77
C GLU A 619 -0.42 21.43 -22.51
N GLN A 620 0.91 21.25 -22.54
CA GLN A 620 1.91 22.31 -22.29
C GLN A 620 1.67 23.07 -20.97
N ILE A 621 1.26 22.35 -19.91
CA ILE A 621 0.89 22.95 -18.62
C ILE A 621 1.71 22.39 -17.46
N LEU A 622 2.29 23.30 -16.67
CA LEU A 622 3.08 22.96 -15.48
C LEU A 622 2.24 22.18 -14.48
N ILE A 623 2.83 21.19 -13.82
CA ILE A 623 2.19 20.45 -12.73
C ILE A 623 3.15 20.49 -11.55
N ALA A 624 2.77 21.05 -10.41
CA ALA A 624 3.66 21.26 -9.27
C ALA A 624 3.80 20.01 -8.38
N SER A 625 2.73 19.26 -8.16
CA SER A 625 2.76 18.05 -7.33
C SER A 625 1.73 16.98 -7.72
N ILE A 626 2.01 15.74 -7.34
CA ILE A 626 1.07 14.60 -7.38
C ILE A 626 0.89 14.08 -5.96
N TYR A 627 -0.35 13.82 -5.58
CA TYR A 627 -0.69 13.09 -4.35
C TYR A 627 -1.44 11.82 -4.71
N TYR A 628 -1.20 10.77 -3.93
CA TYR A 628 -1.80 9.44 -4.13
C TYR A 628 -2.75 9.12 -2.97
N TYR A 629 -3.94 8.60 -3.28
CA TYR A 629 -5.02 8.35 -2.30
C TYR A 629 -5.56 6.91 -2.31
N ASP A 630 -6.19 6.51 -1.20
CA ASP A 630 -6.74 5.17 -0.91
C ASP A 630 -8.28 5.19 -0.76
N GLU A 631 -8.93 4.09 -1.16
CA GLU A 631 -10.38 3.84 -1.23
C GLU A 631 -11.20 3.95 0.07
N ARG A 632 -10.58 3.98 1.25
CA ARG A 632 -11.34 3.91 2.52
C ARG A 632 -12.31 5.07 2.78
N TYR A 633 -12.35 6.11 1.94
CA TYR A 633 -13.16 7.31 2.13
C TYR A 633 -14.35 7.36 1.18
N LYS A 634 -15.56 7.50 1.72
CA LYS A 634 -16.83 7.34 0.98
C LYS A 634 -17.36 8.61 0.31
N ASP A 635 -16.82 9.79 0.63
CA ASP A 635 -17.27 11.08 0.08
C ASP A 635 -16.17 12.16 0.18
N LYS A 636 -16.33 13.27 -0.55
CA LYS A 636 -15.37 14.37 -0.66
C LYS A 636 -15.00 14.99 0.70
N LYS A 637 -15.97 15.11 1.62
CA LYS A 637 -15.72 15.68 2.95
C LYS A 637 -14.94 14.69 3.82
N THR A 638 -15.34 13.41 3.85
CA THR A 638 -14.64 12.36 4.58
C THR A 638 -13.23 12.11 4.02
N LEU A 639 -13.03 12.24 2.71
CA LEU A 639 -11.71 12.21 2.07
C LEU A 639 -10.85 13.35 2.60
N TYR A 640 -11.31 14.61 2.49
CA TYR A 640 -10.57 15.78 2.97
C TYR A 640 -10.30 15.74 4.48
N ASP A 641 -11.30 15.42 5.31
CA ASP A 641 -11.19 15.40 6.77
C ASP A 641 -10.25 14.28 7.29
N ASN A 642 -9.96 13.25 6.49
CA ASN A 642 -9.13 12.12 6.88
C ASN A 642 -7.83 11.96 6.08
N LEU A 643 -7.42 13.01 5.36
CA LEU A 643 -6.11 13.10 4.70
C LEU A 643 -4.93 12.83 5.66
N ASP A 644 -5.16 13.00 6.96
CA ASP A 644 -4.13 12.94 8.00
C ASP A 644 -3.80 11.54 8.55
N LYS A 645 -4.42 10.46 8.05
CA LYS A 645 -4.19 9.14 8.62
C LYS A 645 -3.67 8.13 7.59
N TYR A 646 -2.35 8.03 7.61
CA TYR A 646 -1.58 6.79 7.39
C TYR A 646 -1.21 6.40 5.96
N ILE A 647 -1.42 7.25 4.95
CA ILE A 647 -0.90 7.01 3.59
C ILE A 647 -0.24 8.29 3.05
N GLN A 648 0.90 8.66 3.65
CA GLN A 648 1.86 9.52 2.96
C GLN A 648 2.67 8.62 2.01
N LYS A 649 2.21 8.41 0.79
CA LYS A 649 3.11 8.04 -0.31
C LYS A 649 3.55 9.30 -1.02
N LYS A 650 4.47 9.98 -0.34
CA LYS A 650 5.15 11.15 -0.84
C LYS A 650 6.18 10.73 -1.88
N SER A 651 6.18 11.42 -3.02
CA SER A 651 6.55 10.82 -4.30
C SER A 651 8.06 10.86 -4.62
N LEU A 652 8.89 11.63 -3.92
CA LEU A 652 10.32 11.78 -4.28
C LEU A 652 11.31 11.24 -3.23
N SER A 653 10.83 10.92 -2.03
CA SER A 653 11.65 10.38 -0.95
C SER A 653 10.78 9.56 0.00
N ASN A 654 11.36 8.56 0.63
CA ASN A 654 10.70 7.82 1.72
C ASN A 654 10.88 8.55 3.07
N PRO A 655 10.19 8.10 4.15
CA PRO A 655 10.22 8.74 5.46
C PRO A 655 11.60 8.95 6.09
N ILE A 656 12.61 8.22 5.61
CA ILE A 656 13.99 8.28 6.11
C ILE A 656 14.94 9.05 5.16
N GLY A 657 14.40 9.63 4.10
CA GLY A 657 15.12 10.46 3.14
C GLY A 657 16.11 9.69 2.26
N THR A 658 15.78 8.46 1.87
CA THR A 658 16.54 7.75 0.82
C THR A 658 15.82 7.83 -0.53
N LYS A 659 16.60 7.67 -1.61
CA LYS A 659 16.10 7.71 -2.99
C LYS A 659 15.29 6.45 -3.28
N ASN A 660 14.09 6.64 -3.82
CA ASN A 660 13.18 5.57 -4.20
C ASN A 660 13.03 5.51 -5.73
N THR A 661 12.26 4.55 -6.23
CA THR A 661 12.06 4.35 -7.68
C THR A 661 11.58 5.62 -8.38
N THR A 662 10.64 6.35 -7.77
CA THR A 662 10.08 7.58 -8.34
C THR A 662 11.10 8.72 -8.38
N TYR A 663 12.02 8.82 -7.42
CA TYR A 663 13.13 9.79 -7.47
C TYR A 663 14.00 9.58 -8.70
N TYR A 664 14.45 8.34 -8.94
CA TYR A 664 15.31 8.04 -10.09
C TYR A 664 14.58 8.26 -11.40
N LEU A 665 13.28 7.94 -11.45
CA LEU A 665 12.47 8.30 -12.61
C LEU A 665 12.36 9.81 -12.81
N SER A 666 12.19 10.59 -11.74
CA SER A 666 12.22 12.06 -11.83
C SER A 666 13.53 12.55 -12.41
N GLU A 667 14.67 12.04 -11.95
CA GLU A 667 15.99 12.38 -12.49
C GLU A 667 16.09 12.05 -13.99
N ILE A 668 15.58 10.88 -14.39
CA ILE A 668 15.53 10.48 -15.80
C ILE A 668 14.66 11.44 -16.60
N LEU A 669 13.43 11.71 -16.18
CA LEU A 669 12.51 12.61 -16.88
C LEU A 669 13.07 14.04 -16.98
N SER A 670 13.68 14.55 -15.91
CA SER A 670 14.39 15.83 -15.88
C SER A 670 15.64 15.86 -16.76
N SER A 671 16.12 14.72 -17.28
CA SER A 671 17.20 14.66 -18.27
C SER A 671 16.70 14.55 -19.72
N MET A 672 15.43 14.18 -19.92
CA MET A 672 14.84 13.89 -21.23
C MET A 672 14.27 15.12 -21.95
N TYR A 673 14.48 16.33 -21.44
CA TYR A 673 13.87 17.56 -21.97
C TYR A 673 14.68 18.17 -23.13
N ARG A 674 13.96 18.65 -24.17
CA ARG A 674 14.30 19.69 -25.17
C ARG A 674 13.65 19.39 -26.53
N LYS A 675 13.89 18.20 -27.07
CA LYS A 675 13.49 17.82 -28.42
C LYS A 675 12.95 16.40 -28.41
N CYS A 676 11.62 16.29 -28.47
CA CYS A 676 10.93 15.00 -28.45
C CYS A 676 10.85 14.44 -29.86
N ILE A 677 11.36 13.22 -30.05
CA ILE A 677 11.32 12.46 -31.30
C ILE A 677 10.06 11.61 -31.34
N TYR A 678 9.72 11.01 -30.20
CA TYR A 678 8.55 10.15 -30.04
C TYR A 678 7.99 10.31 -28.63
N SER A 679 6.67 10.41 -28.51
CA SER A 679 5.96 10.36 -27.22
C SER A 679 4.64 9.65 -27.44
N GLY A 680 4.48 8.50 -26.83
CA GLY A 680 3.31 7.65 -26.96
C GLY A 680 3.27 6.60 -25.86
N ASP A 681 2.20 5.82 -25.82
CA ASP A 681 2.04 4.77 -24.82
C ASP A 681 3.14 3.72 -24.99
N GLY A 682 3.94 3.53 -23.94
CA GLY A 682 5.03 2.56 -23.87
C GLY A 682 6.43 3.04 -24.28
N LEU A 683 6.56 4.21 -24.93
CA LEU A 683 7.86 4.79 -25.27
C LEU A 683 7.85 6.33 -25.27
N ILE A 684 8.87 6.93 -24.66
CA ILE A 684 9.25 8.33 -24.86
C ILE A 684 10.68 8.35 -25.39
N ALA A 685 10.92 9.04 -26.51
CA ALA A 685 12.26 9.22 -27.09
C ALA A 685 12.56 10.69 -27.30
N THR A 686 13.72 11.14 -26.83
CA THR A 686 14.15 12.53 -26.89
C THR A 686 15.64 12.63 -27.20
N TYR A 687 16.10 13.83 -27.55
CA TYR A 687 17.52 14.12 -27.68
C TYR A 687 17.87 15.50 -27.16
N ILE A 688 19.12 15.64 -26.71
CA ILE A 688 19.68 16.90 -26.22
C ILE A 688 20.36 17.64 -27.37
N ASP A 689 21.17 16.92 -28.13
CA ASP A 689 21.92 17.35 -29.31
C ASP A 689 22.14 16.14 -30.25
N GLU A 690 22.79 16.36 -31.40
CA GLU A 690 23.03 15.31 -32.43
C GLU A 690 23.88 14.12 -31.94
N ASN A 691 24.38 14.17 -30.71
CA ASN A 691 25.23 13.13 -30.13
C ASN A 691 24.61 12.47 -28.88
N LYS A 692 23.46 12.94 -28.37
CA LYS A 692 22.91 12.46 -27.10
C LYS A 692 21.41 12.22 -27.18
N TYR A 693 21.02 10.95 -27.10
CA TYR A 693 19.63 10.49 -27.19
C TYR A 693 19.21 9.78 -25.91
N ASN A 694 17.93 9.91 -25.55
CA ASN A 694 17.32 9.24 -24.41
C ASN A 694 16.06 8.51 -24.84
N PHE A 695 15.86 7.30 -24.34
CA PHE A 695 14.66 6.51 -24.55
C PHE A 695 14.17 6.01 -23.19
N LEU A 696 12.89 6.22 -22.90
CA LEU A 696 12.22 5.72 -21.70
C LEU A 696 11.11 4.77 -22.15
N ILE A 697 11.30 3.50 -21.86
CA ILE A 697 10.36 2.42 -22.13
C ILE A 697 9.62 2.12 -20.84
N TYR A 698 8.31 2.00 -20.94
CA TYR A 698 7.47 1.72 -19.78
C TYR A 698 6.28 0.86 -20.18
N GLN A 699 5.63 0.26 -19.18
CA GLN A 699 4.39 -0.47 -19.39
C GLN A 699 3.18 0.44 -19.11
N ASP A 700 2.09 0.22 -19.84
CA ASP A 700 0.84 0.90 -19.53
C ASP A 700 0.37 0.50 -18.13
N LEU A 701 0.21 1.52 -17.27
CA LEU A 701 -0.11 1.30 -15.86
C LEU A 701 -1.46 0.59 -15.69
N GLU A 702 -2.48 0.95 -16.47
CA GLU A 702 -3.82 0.37 -16.29
C GLU A 702 -3.85 -1.06 -16.79
N MET A 703 -3.17 -1.38 -17.89
CA MET A 703 -2.99 -2.75 -18.33
C MET A 703 -2.21 -3.59 -17.29
N CYS A 704 -1.18 -3.02 -16.64
CA CYS A 704 -0.49 -3.71 -15.54
C CYS A 704 -1.45 -4.01 -14.38
N LYS A 705 -2.32 -3.07 -14.02
CA LYS A 705 -3.33 -3.29 -12.97
C LYS A 705 -4.35 -4.34 -13.38
N ASP A 706 -4.88 -4.24 -14.59
CA ASP A 706 -5.83 -5.21 -15.13
C ASP A 706 -5.23 -6.61 -15.08
N TYR A 707 -3.94 -6.77 -15.39
CA TYR A 707 -3.27 -8.05 -15.23
C TYR A 707 -3.22 -8.55 -13.78
N VAL A 708 -2.89 -7.67 -12.82
CA VAL A 708 -2.83 -8.03 -11.40
C VAL A 708 -4.22 -8.38 -10.85
N VAL A 709 -5.25 -7.64 -11.27
CA VAL A 709 -6.61 -7.71 -10.69
C VAL A 709 -7.54 -8.65 -11.49
N ALA A 710 -7.25 -8.96 -12.76
CA ALA A 710 -8.14 -9.75 -13.60
C ALA A 710 -8.38 -11.15 -13.04
N LYS A 711 -9.66 -11.52 -12.94
CA LYS A 711 -10.11 -12.90 -12.73
C LYS A 711 -10.05 -13.74 -14.03
N ASP A 712 -9.97 -13.09 -15.19
CA ASP A 712 -10.15 -13.70 -16.51
C ASP A 712 -8.84 -14.20 -17.13
N LYS A 713 -8.80 -15.47 -17.54
CA LYS A 713 -7.59 -16.14 -18.09
C LYS A 713 -7.13 -15.52 -19.42
N ILE A 714 -8.07 -15.09 -20.27
CA ILE A 714 -7.76 -14.58 -21.61
C ILE A 714 -7.04 -13.23 -21.54
N LYS A 715 -7.43 -12.35 -20.60
CA LYS A 715 -6.76 -11.06 -20.39
C LYS A 715 -5.34 -11.21 -19.84
N LYS A 716 -5.07 -12.27 -19.08
CA LYS A 716 -3.73 -12.58 -18.55
C LYS A 716 -2.76 -13.06 -19.64
N GLU A 717 -3.24 -13.83 -20.61
CA GLU A 717 -2.42 -14.31 -21.74
C GLU A 717 -2.06 -13.19 -22.73
N ILE A 718 -2.92 -12.18 -22.90
CA ILE A 718 -2.69 -11.04 -23.82
C ILE A 718 -1.68 -10.03 -23.26
N PHE A 719 -1.55 -9.90 -21.93
CA PHE A 719 -0.70 -8.90 -21.29
C PHE A 719 0.81 -9.25 -21.28
N LEU A 720 1.20 -10.39 -21.85
CA LEU A 720 2.58 -10.92 -21.86
C LEU A 720 3.53 -10.18 -22.83
N ASN A 721 3.45 -8.86 -22.91
CA ASN A 721 4.43 -8.04 -23.63
C ASN A 721 5.69 -7.87 -22.79
N LYS A 722 6.44 -8.96 -22.64
CA LYS A 722 7.75 -8.91 -22.00
C LYS A 722 8.74 -8.16 -22.86
N LYS A 723 8.64 -8.21 -24.19
CA LYS A 723 9.68 -7.74 -25.11
C LYS A 723 9.31 -6.45 -25.84
N TYR A 724 10.19 -5.48 -25.72
CA TYR A 724 10.15 -4.18 -26.37
C TYR A 724 11.30 -4.11 -27.37
N LYS A 725 10.98 -3.79 -28.62
CA LYS A 725 11.96 -3.65 -29.70
C LYS A 725 11.92 -2.23 -30.23
N ILE A 726 13.05 -1.54 -30.21
CA ILE A 726 13.19 -0.19 -30.73
C ILE A 726 14.14 -0.23 -31.91
N ASN A 727 13.64 0.10 -33.09
CA ASN A 727 14.42 0.29 -34.30
C ASN A 727 14.77 1.77 -34.43
N ILE A 728 16.03 2.12 -34.23
CA ILE A 728 16.53 3.48 -34.22
C ILE A 728 17.26 3.75 -35.54
N LYS A 729 16.66 4.59 -36.39
CA LYS A 729 17.23 4.98 -37.69
C LYS A 729 17.99 6.29 -37.58
N GLY A 730 19.05 6.43 -38.37
CA GLY A 730 19.81 7.68 -38.51
C GLY A 730 21.02 7.83 -37.59
N LEU A 731 21.35 6.83 -36.77
CA LEU A 731 22.59 6.80 -36.00
C LEU A 731 23.78 6.42 -36.88
N ASN A 732 24.90 7.11 -36.73
CA ASN A 732 26.13 6.79 -37.46
C ASN A 732 27.38 7.15 -36.65
N GLY A 733 28.19 6.14 -36.34
CA GLY A 733 29.44 6.27 -35.59
C GLY A 733 29.51 5.33 -34.39
N LYS A 734 30.42 5.65 -33.47
CA LYS A 734 30.64 4.89 -32.25
C LYS A 734 29.82 5.48 -31.12
N TYR A 735 29.06 4.65 -30.40
CA TYR A 735 28.18 5.10 -29.32
C TYR A 735 28.43 4.31 -28.04
N ARG A 736 28.34 5.01 -26.91
CA ARG A 736 28.21 4.45 -25.58
C ARG A 736 26.74 4.41 -25.22
N ILE A 737 26.20 3.21 -25.06
CA ILE A 737 24.80 2.98 -24.70
C ILE A 737 24.76 2.55 -23.25
N VAL A 738 23.94 3.23 -22.45
CA VAL A 738 23.67 2.91 -21.05
C VAL A 738 22.23 2.51 -20.92
N THR A 739 21.95 1.33 -20.42
CA THR A 739 20.59 0.89 -20.09
C THR A 739 20.46 0.82 -18.57
N LYS A 740 19.45 1.50 -18.02
CA LYS A 740 19.07 1.46 -16.62
C LYS A 740 17.71 0.80 -16.49
N ILE A 741 17.56 -0.15 -15.58
CA ILE A 741 16.26 -0.77 -15.26
C ILE A 741 15.80 -0.30 -13.88
N LEU A 742 14.60 0.30 -13.85
CA LEU A 742 13.86 0.54 -12.62
C LEU A 742 12.96 -0.67 -12.39
N HIS A 743 13.43 -1.56 -11.54
CA HIS A 743 12.73 -2.79 -11.21
C HIS A 743 11.44 -2.53 -10.44
N SER A 744 10.56 -3.53 -10.45
CA SER A 744 9.28 -3.46 -9.75
C SER A 744 9.30 -4.00 -8.33
N ARG A 745 10.42 -4.62 -7.93
CA ARG A 745 10.61 -5.27 -6.62
C ARG A 745 12.04 -5.14 -6.14
N GLU A 746 12.96 -5.93 -6.69
CA GLU A 746 14.37 -5.90 -6.29
C GLU A 746 14.93 -4.49 -6.51
N ASN A 747 15.85 -4.07 -5.66
CA ASN A 747 16.44 -2.74 -5.71
C ASN A 747 15.43 -1.57 -5.57
N THR A 748 14.20 -1.83 -5.13
CA THR A 748 13.28 -0.78 -4.66
C THR A 748 13.45 -0.57 -3.16
N PHE A 749 13.21 0.64 -2.67
CA PHE A 749 13.40 0.94 -1.24
C PHE A 749 12.48 0.09 -0.36
N LEU A 750 11.20 0.04 -0.70
CA LEU A 750 10.21 -0.69 0.08
C LEU A 750 10.53 -2.19 0.16
N TYR A 751 11.03 -2.79 -0.92
CA TYR A 751 11.45 -4.19 -0.93
C TYR A 751 12.66 -4.42 -0.02
N GLU A 752 13.73 -3.63 -0.20
CA GLU A 752 14.97 -3.81 0.54
C GLU A 752 14.81 -3.48 2.02
N TRP A 753 14.03 -2.45 2.37
CA TRP A 753 13.68 -2.13 3.75
C TRP A 753 12.85 -3.24 4.41
N LYS A 754 11.85 -3.80 3.71
CA LYS A 754 11.11 -4.96 4.20
C LYS A 754 12.00 -6.19 4.38
N LYS A 755 12.93 -6.42 3.45
CA LYS A 755 13.90 -7.52 3.52
C LYS A 755 14.85 -7.41 4.72
N MET A 756 15.12 -6.19 5.19
CA MET A 756 15.85 -5.94 6.44
C MET A 756 15.01 -6.19 7.71
N GLY A 757 13.74 -6.56 7.58
CA GLY A 757 12.81 -6.74 8.70
C GLY A 757 11.98 -5.50 9.03
N ALA A 758 11.88 -4.54 8.11
CA ALA A 758 11.12 -3.30 8.24
C ALA A 758 11.38 -2.55 9.58
N PRO A 759 12.65 -2.30 9.94
CA PRO A 759 12.98 -1.67 11.22
C PRO A 759 12.36 -0.27 11.32
N GLU A 760 11.71 0.03 12.46
CA GLU A 760 11.15 1.35 12.76
C GLU A 760 12.25 2.41 12.99
N HIS A 761 13.40 1.98 13.52
CA HIS A 761 14.57 2.83 13.73
C HIS A 761 15.69 2.40 12.79
N ILE A 762 16.15 3.34 11.96
CA ILE A 762 17.19 3.10 10.94
C ILE A 762 18.43 3.90 11.32
N GLY A 763 19.53 3.19 11.55
CA GLY A 763 20.83 3.80 11.82
C GLY A 763 21.46 4.41 10.57
N LYS A 764 22.60 5.10 10.75
CA LYS A 764 23.35 5.66 9.62
C LYS A 764 23.81 4.56 8.65
N ASP A 765 24.33 3.45 9.17
CA ASP A 765 24.84 2.33 8.38
C ASP A 765 23.70 1.63 7.59
N ASP A 766 22.53 1.47 8.21
CA ASP A 766 21.33 0.94 7.55
C ASP A 766 20.88 1.82 6.38
N LYS A 767 20.94 3.15 6.57
CA LYS A 767 20.61 4.14 5.54
C LYS A 767 21.60 4.08 4.38
N GLU A 768 22.89 3.99 4.66
CA GLU A 768 23.93 3.83 3.62
C GLU A 768 23.74 2.52 2.84
N TYR A 769 23.43 1.42 3.54
CA TYR A 769 23.10 0.14 2.92
C TYR A 769 21.89 0.25 1.97
N LEU A 770 20.78 0.83 2.46
CA LEU A 770 19.57 1.03 1.65
C LEU A 770 19.84 1.93 0.44
N GLN A 771 20.58 3.03 0.61
CA GLN A 771 20.96 3.90 -0.50
C GLN A 771 21.76 3.17 -1.58
N MET A 772 22.67 2.26 -1.20
CA MET A 772 23.43 1.46 -2.18
C MET A 772 22.54 0.42 -2.87
N LYS A 773 21.61 -0.20 -2.13
CA LYS A 773 20.72 -1.23 -2.67
C LYS A 773 19.64 -0.70 -3.60
N THR A 774 19.24 0.57 -3.45
CA THR A 774 18.16 1.15 -4.26
C THR A 774 18.63 1.81 -5.55
N ILE A 775 19.94 1.79 -5.84
CA ILE A 775 20.47 2.32 -7.10
C ILE A 775 19.99 1.43 -8.26
N PRO A 776 19.42 2.00 -9.34
CA PRO A 776 18.98 1.24 -10.50
C PRO A 776 20.13 0.43 -11.12
N GLU A 777 19.83 -0.80 -11.53
CA GLU A 777 20.79 -1.62 -12.27
C GLU A 777 21.18 -0.89 -13.57
N ARG A 778 22.47 -0.97 -13.93
CA ARG A 778 23.06 -0.30 -15.08
C ARG A 778 23.87 -1.28 -15.92
N HIS A 779 23.54 -1.37 -17.21
CA HIS A 779 24.36 -2.02 -18.22
C HIS A 779 24.97 -0.98 -19.16
N VAL A 780 26.24 -1.17 -19.53
CA VAL A 780 26.95 -0.28 -20.45
C VAL A 780 27.53 -1.11 -21.59
N GLU A 781 27.27 -0.68 -22.81
CA GLU A 781 27.83 -1.26 -24.01
C GLU A 781 28.41 -0.15 -24.91
N ILE A 782 29.42 -0.52 -25.70
CA ILE A 782 30.00 0.36 -26.71
C ILE A 782 29.77 -0.29 -28.06
N VAL A 783 29.00 0.38 -28.92
CA VAL A 783 28.53 -0.17 -30.19
C VAL A 783 28.96 0.74 -31.33
N GLN A 784 29.50 0.14 -32.39
CA GLN A 784 29.74 0.82 -33.66
C GLN A 784 28.50 0.63 -34.54
N ILE A 785 27.86 1.72 -34.96
CA ILE A 785 26.59 1.70 -35.69
C ILE A 785 26.79 2.32 -37.07
N TYR A 786 26.37 1.58 -38.11
CA TYR A 786 26.36 2.00 -39.50
C TYR A 786 24.96 1.77 -40.10
N GLY A 787 24.01 2.68 -39.81
CA GLY A 787 22.62 2.58 -40.29
C GLY A 787 21.62 2.37 -39.15
N ASP A 788 20.63 1.51 -39.38
CA ASP A 788 19.57 1.23 -38.40
C ASP A 788 20.13 0.41 -37.24
N PHE A 789 19.86 0.84 -36.02
CA PHE A 789 20.25 0.17 -34.78
C PHE A 789 19.02 -0.38 -34.07
N GLU A 790 19.04 -1.66 -33.73
CA GLU A 790 17.96 -2.31 -33.00
C GLU A 790 18.36 -2.53 -31.54
N LYS A 791 17.51 -2.09 -30.62
CA LYS A 791 17.62 -2.43 -29.20
C LYS A 791 16.38 -3.21 -28.77
N SER A 792 16.60 -4.40 -28.22
CA SER A 792 15.55 -5.18 -27.56
C SER A 792 15.73 -5.13 -26.05
N ILE A 793 14.64 -4.95 -25.31
CA ILE A 793 14.59 -4.98 -23.84
C ILE A 793 13.45 -5.88 -23.41
N GLU A 794 13.69 -6.68 -22.37
CA GLU A 794 12.64 -7.41 -21.68
C GLU A 794 12.29 -6.69 -20.37
N LEU A 795 11.00 -6.47 -20.11
CA LEU A 795 10.48 -5.84 -18.89
C LEU A 795 9.51 -6.78 -18.20
N ASP A 796 9.71 -6.98 -16.90
CA ASP A 796 8.70 -7.59 -16.03
C ASP A 796 7.63 -6.56 -15.62
N ILE A 797 6.58 -7.01 -14.94
CA ILE A 797 5.43 -6.17 -14.63
C ILE A 797 5.81 -4.93 -13.81
N PHE A 798 5.28 -3.77 -14.20
CA PHE A 798 5.55 -2.44 -13.63
C PHE A 798 6.99 -1.93 -13.79
N GLU A 799 7.86 -2.62 -14.54
CA GLU A 799 9.21 -2.15 -14.77
C GLU A 799 9.29 -1.03 -15.81
N ILE A 800 10.36 -0.24 -15.70
CA ILE A 800 10.66 0.88 -16.59
C ILE A 800 12.13 0.75 -17.00
N ALA A 801 12.42 0.92 -18.28
CA ALA A 801 13.79 0.99 -18.79
C ALA A 801 14.13 2.37 -19.30
N HIS A 802 15.32 2.87 -18.98
CA HIS A 802 15.89 4.08 -19.55
C HIS A 802 17.15 3.73 -20.34
N ILE A 803 17.23 4.16 -21.59
CA ILE A 803 18.39 3.98 -22.46
C ILE A 803 18.96 5.36 -22.81
N GLU A 804 20.22 5.58 -22.46
CA GLU A 804 21.01 6.73 -22.88
C GLU A 804 21.95 6.30 -24.01
N ILE A 805 21.91 6.99 -25.15
CA ILE A 805 22.82 6.75 -26.28
C ILE A 805 23.67 8.00 -26.49
N ASN A 806 24.96 7.90 -26.21
CA ASN A 806 25.92 9.00 -26.32
C ASN A 806 26.98 8.69 -27.37
N LYS A 807 27.18 9.55 -28.36
CA LYS A 807 28.24 9.39 -29.35
C LYS A 807 29.60 9.55 -28.68
N ILE A 808 30.51 8.62 -28.95
CA ILE A 808 31.90 8.68 -28.52
C ILE A 808 32.66 9.38 -29.63
N LEU A 809 33.27 10.52 -29.30
CA LEU A 809 34.14 11.26 -30.22
C LEU A 809 35.46 10.53 -30.45
#